data_AF-A0A2S7JUA6-F1
#
_entry.id   AF-A0A2S7JUA6-F1
#
_cell.length_a   1.000
_cell.length_b   1.000
_cell.length_c   1.000
_cell.angle_alpha   90.00
_cell.angle_beta   90.00
_cell.angle_gamma   90.00
#
_symmetry.space_group_name_H-M   'P 1'
#
loop_
_entity.id
_entity.type
_entity.pdbx_description
1 polymer ?
#
loop_
_entity_poly.entity_id
_entity_poly.type
_entity_poly.pdbx_seq_one_letter_code
_entity_poly.pdbx_strand_id
1 'polypeptide(L)'
;MKRKIKKLLTNPNRFFFDYFAKRLGNSGSLKNEANPPFEEKSNIWNRNGFKFDEKVHPWVQVATKFNLRTGATTGHPDQSMLINARDLLDVLLYIFWIAHNLKTAVRIYTLGGGVNITTPREALWRMAAVEDTYKKIQNKPDFVVEFIGEFDNNFAAQFFPYDIESDGLMVIRSSRAYVKKLLPEAFEKAYPRIINEFGNWAFGSPWPVDVVYTWVNKDDPKWLEMWSSTFPEMSINLDRFASKDELRYSLRALSKNMPWVHKIYIVSNCSRPTWLKENSRVKWIDHYEIFPDKSALPTFNSHAIEACLHKIPGLNEHFIYFNDDVLVTQPCNYYDFFDESGRSVARLEPYGMVLANNNFDTARDYLSASINSQNIIQRINPPYMATRLHQHTPHAFKKTILEEIEEKISTEINRTRNNKIRTPNDINVTSFLYHHCTIAAGRAILKEDKSAIIRPKNINQLDKKNIYTYKFLCFNDGDGSSNNEKYISDYKSLMTQIFPMRCGFEINEVSWCSVRMSKTIMAYKTRAHRIPYIRRMIGDAAVSLDDGRWGLWENSKRCWLQHNKAFDFHFVIQDDALVANNFYCQLHKLFDELGNSKKDYAYSMFFREKGNEKKPVFAKFNENARKAFHDGASHMKDKYLRYGIAVAIPSDQIDPIIEHAESLTHLGNHDDSRYSHALARQKLSIVYSFPSLIDQDPDCTSTHTTSRDTQALRATWFSDGPNGFIKGKNAQAGQSANDHESP
;
A
#
# COMPACT_ATOMS: atom_id res chain seq x y z
N MET A 1 -41.09 -0.01 45.40
CA MET A 1 -39.87 0.69 45.88
C MET A 1 -38.56 -0.03 45.52
N LYS A 2 -38.40 -1.33 45.81
CA LYS A 2 -37.14 -2.11 45.60
C LYS A 2 -36.53 -2.04 44.19
N ARG A 3 -37.34 -2.03 43.12
CA ARG A 3 -36.85 -2.02 41.72
C ARG A 3 -36.28 -0.68 41.26
N LYS A 4 -36.77 0.44 41.83
CA LYS A 4 -36.29 1.80 41.54
C LYS A 4 -34.95 2.06 42.23
N ILE A 5 -34.81 1.63 43.48
CA ILE A 5 -33.55 1.74 44.24
C ILE A 5 -32.46 0.86 43.61
N LYS A 6 -32.78 -0.38 43.21
CA LYS A 6 -31.84 -1.23 42.47
C LYS A 6 -31.36 -0.58 41.17
N LYS A 7 -32.27 0.07 40.42
CA LYS A 7 -31.92 0.77 39.17
C LYS A 7 -31.09 2.04 39.40
N LEU A 8 -31.34 2.77 40.49
CA LEU A 8 -30.52 3.92 40.90
C LEU A 8 -29.08 3.49 41.25
N LEU A 9 -28.92 2.37 41.96
CA LEU A 9 -27.60 1.88 42.37
C LEU A 9 -26.81 1.23 41.23
N THR A 10 -27.46 0.53 40.29
CA THR A 10 -26.77 -0.17 39.20
C THR A 10 -26.61 0.66 37.92
N ASN A 11 -27.46 1.67 37.70
CA ASN A 11 -27.37 2.55 36.52
C ASN A 11 -28.05 3.91 36.79
N PRO A 12 -27.38 4.82 37.53
CA PRO A 12 -27.96 6.10 37.95
C PRO A 12 -28.35 6.97 36.75
N ASN A 13 -27.57 6.99 35.66
CA ASN A 13 -27.86 7.78 34.46
C ASN A 13 -29.21 7.39 33.83
N ARG A 14 -29.49 6.08 33.72
CA ARG A 14 -30.77 5.61 33.17
C ARG A 14 -31.94 5.81 34.12
N PHE A 15 -31.69 5.82 35.44
CA PHE A 15 -32.73 6.16 36.41
C PHE A 15 -33.18 7.62 36.26
N PHE A 16 -32.23 8.56 36.18
CA PHE A 16 -32.55 9.98 36.02
C PHE A 16 -33.16 10.27 34.65
N PHE A 17 -32.65 9.67 33.57
CA PHE A 17 -33.22 9.82 32.23
C PHE A 17 -34.72 9.46 32.18
N ASP A 18 -35.11 8.29 32.69
CA ASP A 18 -36.52 7.87 32.72
C ASP A 18 -37.39 8.74 33.64
N TYR A 19 -36.79 9.29 34.71
CA TYR A 19 -37.48 10.19 35.63
C TYR A 19 -37.77 11.55 34.99
N PHE A 20 -36.82 12.09 34.23
CA PHE A 20 -36.98 13.37 33.51
C PHE A 20 -37.85 13.24 32.25
N ALA A 21 -37.69 12.16 31.48
CA ALA A 21 -38.49 11.91 30.27
C ALA A 21 -40.00 11.81 30.58
N LYS A 22 -40.39 11.34 31.76
CA LYS A 22 -41.79 11.31 32.21
C LYS A 22 -42.36 12.67 32.61
N ARG A 23 -41.52 13.67 32.91
CA ARG A 23 -41.95 15.02 33.27
C ARG A 23 -42.04 15.97 32.07
N LEU A 24 -41.44 15.62 30.94
CA LEU A 24 -41.48 16.41 29.68
C LEU A 24 -42.62 15.94 28.75
N GLY A 25 -43.79 15.64 29.32
CA GLY A 25 -44.89 14.99 28.61
C GLY A 25 -45.32 15.66 27.29
N ASN A 26 -45.72 14.79 26.35
CA ASN A 26 -46.72 14.98 25.30
C ASN A 26 -47.19 16.42 25.04
N SER A 27 -46.64 17.06 24.00
CA SER A 27 -47.35 18.08 23.24
C SER A 27 -46.84 18.08 21.79
N GLY A 28 -47.75 17.84 20.85
CA GLY A 28 -47.53 18.05 19.40
C GLY A 28 -47.63 16.78 18.54
N SER A 29 -48.83 16.27 18.31
CA SER A 29 -49.10 15.38 17.16
C SER A 29 -49.24 16.23 15.90
N LEU A 30 -48.43 15.94 14.88
CA LEU A 30 -48.69 16.41 13.51
C LEU A 30 -49.19 15.23 12.70
N LYS A 31 -50.36 15.44 12.09
CA LYS A 31 -51.15 14.46 11.33
C LYS A 31 -50.39 14.01 10.08
N ASN A 32 -50.41 12.71 9.83
CA ASN A 32 -49.97 12.10 8.58
C ASN A 32 -50.87 12.54 7.43
N GLU A 33 -50.33 13.28 6.46
CA GLU A 33 -50.88 13.30 5.12
C GLU A 33 -50.39 12.07 4.36
N ALA A 34 -51.33 11.34 3.74
CA ALA A 34 -51.02 10.18 2.93
C ALA A 34 -50.32 10.65 1.64
N ASN A 35 -49.10 10.15 1.41
CA ASN A 35 -48.38 10.37 0.16
C ASN A 35 -49.17 9.81 -1.02
N PRO A 36 -49.21 10.51 -2.17
CA PRO A 36 -49.82 9.98 -3.39
C PRO A 36 -49.05 8.75 -3.88
N PRO A 37 -49.67 7.88 -4.69
CA PRO A 37 -49.04 6.65 -5.15
C PRO A 37 -47.82 6.97 -6.01
N PHE A 38 -46.71 6.30 -5.69
CA PHE A 38 -45.41 6.49 -6.30
C PHE A 38 -45.33 5.74 -7.64
N GLU A 39 -45.34 6.46 -8.77
CA GLU A 39 -45.09 5.89 -10.08
C GLU A 39 -43.60 5.93 -10.49
N GLU A 40 -43.17 4.78 -11.03
CA GLU A 40 -41.99 4.38 -11.80
C GLU A 40 -40.57 5.00 -11.58
N LYS A 41 -39.69 4.11 -11.09
CA LYS A 41 -38.32 3.78 -11.56
C LYS A 41 -37.36 4.95 -11.87
N SER A 42 -36.32 5.08 -11.02
CA SER A 42 -34.98 5.70 -11.23
C SER A 42 -34.65 7.08 -10.63
N ASN A 43 -35.61 7.91 -10.23
CA ASN A 43 -35.31 9.34 -9.97
C ASN A 43 -34.73 9.74 -8.59
N ILE A 44 -34.58 8.84 -7.62
CA ILE A 44 -34.01 9.21 -6.30
C ILE A 44 -32.54 9.59 -6.42
N TRP A 45 -31.77 8.83 -7.21
CA TRP A 45 -30.34 9.05 -7.40
C TRP A 45 -30.03 10.32 -8.21
N ASN A 46 -30.91 10.66 -9.16
CA ASN A 46 -30.77 11.86 -9.99
C ASN A 46 -30.88 13.16 -9.19
N ARG A 47 -31.54 13.16 -8.02
CA ARG A 47 -31.64 14.34 -7.14
C ARG A 47 -30.31 14.76 -6.51
N ASN A 48 -29.34 13.85 -6.40
CA ASN A 48 -28.06 14.11 -5.71
C ASN A 48 -26.92 14.53 -6.66
N GLY A 49 -27.20 14.72 -7.95
CA GLY A 49 -26.19 15.07 -8.95
C GLY A 49 -25.06 14.04 -9.00
N PHE A 50 -25.40 12.76 -8.85
CA PHE A 50 -24.45 11.66 -8.94
C PHE A 50 -24.00 11.47 -10.39
N LYS A 51 -22.68 11.37 -10.60
CA LYS A 51 -22.05 11.11 -11.89
C LYS A 51 -21.24 9.83 -11.80
N PHE A 52 -21.32 9.00 -12.83
CA PHE A 52 -20.68 7.71 -12.92
C PHE A 52 -19.72 7.80 -14.09
N ASP A 53 -18.48 7.48 -13.81
CA ASP A 53 -17.46 7.35 -14.84
C ASP A 53 -16.96 5.90 -14.82
N GLU A 54 -17.23 5.17 -15.90
CA GLU A 54 -16.81 3.78 -16.05
C GLU A 54 -15.28 3.63 -16.16
N LYS A 55 -14.57 4.73 -16.41
CA LYS A 55 -13.11 4.75 -16.52
C LYS A 55 -12.41 5.07 -15.21
N VAL A 56 -13.13 5.45 -14.16
CA VAL A 56 -12.54 5.84 -12.87
C VAL A 56 -12.86 4.81 -11.80
N HIS A 57 -11.85 4.39 -11.04
CA HIS A 57 -12.03 3.41 -9.98
C HIS A 57 -13.14 3.84 -8.99
N PRO A 58 -14.05 2.95 -8.54
CA PRO A 58 -15.19 3.30 -7.70
C PRO A 58 -14.81 4.07 -6.43
N TRP A 59 -13.77 3.62 -5.72
CA TRP A 59 -13.28 4.32 -4.54
C TRP A 59 -12.74 5.73 -4.81
N VAL A 60 -12.16 5.99 -5.99
CA VAL A 60 -11.71 7.34 -6.39
C VAL A 60 -12.92 8.24 -6.63
N GLN A 61 -13.98 7.73 -7.26
CA GLN A 61 -15.23 8.46 -7.45
C GLN A 61 -15.85 8.85 -6.09
N VAL A 62 -15.96 7.90 -5.16
CA VAL A 62 -16.48 8.14 -3.80
C VAL A 62 -15.66 9.20 -3.07
N ALA A 63 -14.34 9.03 -3.02
CA ALA A 63 -13.47 9.96 -2.31
C ALA A 63 -13.49 11.37 -2.92
N THR A 64 -13.55 11.48 -4.25
CA THR A 64 -13.59 12.78 -4.94
C THR A 64 -14.93 13.49 -4.71
N LYS A 65 -16.06 12.78 -4.85
CA LYS A 65 -17.40 13.36 -4.69
C LYS A 65 -17.61 13.96 -3.30
N PHE A 66 -17.08 13.30 -2.27
CA PHE A 66 -17.25 13.71 -0.87
C PHE A 66 -16.00 14.32 -0.25
N ASN A 67 -14.99 14.66 -1.06
CA ASN A 67 -13.77 15.31 -0.58
C ASN A 67 -13.09 14.53 0.56
N LEU A 68 -13.15 13.19 0.52
CA LEU A 68 -12.69 12.33 1.61
C LEU A 68 -11.18 12.39 1.77
N ARG A 69 -10.75 12.22 3.02
CA ARG A 69 -9.34 12.10 3.40
C ARG A 69 -9.01 10.64 3.69
N THR A 70 -7.73 10.28 3.63
CA THR A 70 -7.25 8.91 3.83
C THR A 70 -6.22 8.83 4.96
N GLY A 71 -5.69 7.64 5.26
CA GLY A 71 -4.65 7.49 6.27
C GLY A 71 -5.17 7.58 7.69
N ALA A 72 -6.44 7.23 7.91
CA ALA A 72 -7.04 7.23 9.25
C ALA A 72 -6.21 6.42 10.25
N THR A 73 -5.51 5.36 9.82
CA THR A 73 -4.70 4.50 10.71
C THR A 73 -3.19 4.77 10.70
N THR A 74 -2.68 5.45 9.67
CA THR A 74 -1.23 5.57 9.43
C THR A 74 -0.74 7.01 9.25
N GLY A 75 -1.64 7.96 9.03
CA GLY A 75 -1.30 9.29 8.53
C GLY A 75 -0.77 9.29 7.09
N HIS A 76 -0.62 8.15 6.42
CA HIS A 76 -0.23 8.02 5.01
C HIS A 76 -1.42 7.63 4.14
N PRO A 77 -1.47 7.94 2.83
CA PRO A 77 -2.58 7.54 1.99
C PRO A 77 -2.69 6.00 1.93
N ASP A 78 -3.69 5.45 2.62
CA ASP A 78 -3.95 4.01 2.68
C ASP A 78 -5.44 3.74 2.35
N GLN A 79 -5.89 2.49 2.50
CA GLN A 79 -7.29 2.09 2.30
C GLN A 79 -8.25 2.50 3.44
N SER A 80 -7.80 3.33 4.38
CA SER A 80 -8.62 3.86 5.47
C SER A 80 -9.09 5.28 5.17
N MET A 81 -10.39 5.48 5.01
CA MET A 81 -11.03 6.74 4.62
C MET A 81 -11.72 7.42 5.79
N LEU A 82 -11.53 8.73 5.94
CA LEU A 82 -12.27 9.54 6.91
C LEU A 82 -13.54 10.10 6.28
N ILE A 83 -14.65 9.98 7.01
CA ILE A 83 -15.96 10.45 6.59
C ILE A 83 -16.59 11.31 7.67
N ASN A 84 -17.14 12.47 7.31
CA ASN A 84 -17.97 13.23 8.24
C ASN A 84 -19.22 12.40 8.55
N ALA A 85 -19.48 12.13 9.82
CA ALA A 85 -20.62 11.29 10.20
C ALA A 85 -21.97 11.84 9.71
N ARG A 86 -22.07 13.16 9.47
CA ARG A 86 -23.27 13.78 8.88
C ARG A 86 -23.51 13.39 7.42
N ASP A 87 -22.44 13.10 6.67
CA ASP A 87 -22.50 12.75 5.24
C ASP A 87 -22.64 11.24 5.01
N LEU A 88 -22.68 10.43 6.08
CA LEU A 88 -22.65 8.97 5.99
C LEU A 88 -23.78 8.39 5.14
N LEU A 89 -25.00 8.93 5.25
CA LEU A 89 -26.12 8.46 4.45
C LEU A 89 -25.89 8.72 2.96
N ASP A 90 -25.42 9.93 2.61
CA ASP A 90 -25.15 10.31 1.21
C ASP A 90 -23.99 9.54 0.59
N VAL A 91 -22.96 9.25 1.38
CA VAL A 91 -21.84 8.39 0.95
C VAL A 91 -22.33 6.96 0.69
N LEU A 92 -23.13 6.38 1.59
CA LEU A 92 -23.69 5.04 1.40
C LEU A 92 -24.60 4.99 0.17
N LEU A 93 -25.42 6.02 -0.01
CA LEU A 93 -26.22 6.23 -1.20
C LEU A 93 -25.32 6.17 -2.45
N TYR A 94 -24.26 6.98 -2.51
CA TYR A 94 -23.39 7.00 -3.69
C TYR A 94 -22.65 5.68 -3.93
N ILE A 95 -22.21 5.00 -2.86
CA ILE A 95 -21.59 3.66 -2.96
C ILE A 95 -22.57 2.66 -3.59
N PHE A 96 -23.82 2.62 -3.14
CA PHE A 96 -24.82 1.70 -3.67
C PHE A 96 -25.16 2.02 -5.12
N TRP A 97 -25.21 3.31 -5.45
CA TRP A 97 -25.41 3.77 -6.81
C TRP A 97 -24.26 3.38 -7.76
N ILE A 98 -23.00 3.57 -7.35
CA ILE A 98 -21.83 3.10 -8.09
C ILE A 98 -21.89 1.59 -8.26
N ALA A 99 -22.15 0.85 -7.18
CA ALA A 99 -22.22 -0.61 -7.22
C ALA A 99 -23.30 -1.12 -8.19
N HIS A 100 -24.45 -0.43 -8.22
CA HIS A 100 -25.54 -0.74 -9.15
C HIS A 100 -25.12 -0.56 -10.61
N ASN A 101 -24.47 0.57 -10.94
CA ASN A 101 -23.97 0.85 -12.29
C ASN A 101 -22.87 -0.14 -12.71
N LEU A 102 -22.00 -0.53 -11.78
CA LEU A 102 -20.98 -1.57 -11.98
C LEU A 102 -21.55 -2.99 -12.04
N LYS A 103 -22.85 -3.19 -11.76
CA LYS A 103 -23.51 -4.49 -11.70
C LYS A 103 -22.88 -5.44 -10.66
N THR A 104 -22.48 -4.88 -9.52
CA THR A 104 -21.80 -5.59 -8.41
C THR A 104 -22.73 -5.72 -7.19
N ALA A 105 -22.27 -6.42 -6.16
CA ALA A 105 -22.89 -6.39 -4.83
C ALA A 105 -22.03 -5.57 -3.85
N VAL A 106 -22.60 -5.16 -2.72
CA VAL A 106 -21.87 -4.45 -1.67
C VAL A 106 -21.87 -5.27 -0.39
N ARG A 107 -20.70 -5.45 0.24
CA ARG A 107 -20.59 -6.04 1.58
C ARG A 107 -20.08 -5.01 2.58
N ILE A 108 -20.70 -4.96 3.75
CA ILE A 108 -20.34 -4.06 4.85
C ILE A 108 -20.21 -4.84 6.13
N TYR A 109 -19.08 -4.71 6.83
CA TYR A 109 -18.83 -5.41 8.08
C TYR A 109 -17.96 -4.61 9.03
N THR A 110 -17.92 -5.02 10.30
CA THR A 110 -16.99 -4.47 11.30
C THR A 110 -15.95 -5.51 11.69
N LEU A 111 -14.73 -5.08 11.97
CA LEU A 111 -13.61 -5.99 12.33
C LEU A 111 -13.80 -6.71 13.68
N GLY A 112 -14.82 -6.31 14.46
CA GLY A 112 -15.24 -7.02 15.67
C GLY A 112 -16.35 -8.06 15.43
N GLY A 113 -16.79 -8.28 14.17
CA GLY A 113 -17.87 -9.20 13.83
C GLY A 113 -19.27 -8.72 14.22
N GLY A 114 -19.41 -7.46 14.69
CA GLY A 114 -20.69 -6.92 15.17
C GLY A 114 -21.69 -6.57 14.06
N VAL A 115 -21.21 -6.42 12.83
CA VAL A 115 -22.01 -6.19 11.61
C VAL A 115 -21.37 -7.01 10.50
N ASN A 116 -22.19 -7.69 9.71
CA ASN A 116 -21.82 -8.21 8.39
C ASN A 116 -23.10 -8.32 7.54
N ILE A 117 -23.20 -7.48 6.52
CA ILE A 117 -24.34 -7.34 5.62
C ILE A 117 -23.81 -7.46 4.20
N THR A 118 -24.46 -8.25 3.36
CA THR A 118 -24.21 -8.25 1.91
C THR A 118 -25.51 -7.85 1.22
N THR A 119 -25.48 -6.73 0.50
CA THR A 119 -26.59 -6.23 -0.31
C THR A 119 -26.34 -6.64 -1.75
N PRO A 120 -27.15 -7.54 -2.32
CA PRO A 120 -26.98 -8.00 -3.68
C PRO A 120 -27.45 -6.94 -4.69
N ARG A 121 -27.02 -7.07 -5.95
CA ARG A 121 -27.22 -6.09 -7.02
C ARG A 121 -28.67 -5.65 -7.18
N GLU A 122 -29.60 -6.60 -7.12
CA GLU A 122 -31.04 -6.42 -7.27
C GLU A 122 -31.69 -5.66 -6.11
N ALA A 123 -30.99 -5.49 -4.99
CA ALA A 123 -31.46 -4.74 -3.83
C ALA A 123 -30.83 -3.33 -3.72
N LEU A 124 -29.74 -3.04 -4.45
CA LEU A 124 -28.99 -1.78 -4.32
C LEU A 124 -29.80 -0.53 -4.67
N TRP A 125 -30.80 -0.63 -5.55
CA TRP A 125 -31.64 0.50 -5.95
C TRP A 125 -32.75 0.84 -4.95
N ARG A 126 -32.93 0.03 -3.89
CA ARG A 126 -34.01 0.20 -2.90
C ARG A 126 -33.54 1.06 -1.72
N MET A 127 -34.22 2.18 -1.47
CA MET A 127 -33.92 3.05 -0.32
C MET A 127 -33.96 2.32 1.03
N ALA A 128 -34.89 1.37 1.20
CA ALA A 128 -34.98 0.57 2.42
C ALA A 128 -33.68 -0.21 2.72
N ALA A 129 -32.95 -0.67 1.69
CA ALA A 129 -31.68 -1.38 1.87
C ALA A 129 -30.58 -0.43 2.36
N VAL A 130 -30.55 0.81 1.85
CA VAL A 130 -29.60 1.84 2.29
C VAL A 130 -29.89 2.27 3.71
N GLU A 131 -31.15 2.55 4.05
CA GLU A 131 -31.56 2.96 5.39
C GLU A 131 -31.30 1.88 6.46
N ASP A 132 -31.58 0.62 6.15
CA ASP A 132 -31.29 -0.51 7.06
C ASP A 132 -29.78 -0.63 7.31
N THR A 133 -28.98 -0.50 6.25
CA THR A 133 -27.51 -0.47 6.34
C THR A 133 -27.03 0.68 7.21
N TYR A 134 -27.52 1.91 6.93
CA TYR A 134 -27.19 3.11 7.68
C TYR A 134 -27.50 2.94 9.17
N LYS A 135 -28.71 2.48 9.52
CA LYS A 135 -29.12 2.26 10.92
C LYS A 135 -28.18 1.32 11.68
N LYS A 136 -27.62 0.31 11.00
CA LYS A 136 -26.70 -0.68 11.60
C LYS A 136 -25.29 -0.15 11.79
N ILE A 137 -24.84 0.80 10.97
CA ILE A 137 -23.44 1.29 10.98
C ILE A 137 -23.26 2.72 11.50
N GLN A 138 -24.31 3.54 11.55
CA GLN A 138 -24.22 4.97 11.90
C GLN A 138 -23.58 5.28 13.25
N ASN A 139 -23.60 4.32 14.19
CA ASN A 139 -22.99 4.47 15.53
C ASN A 139 -21.72 3.63 15.69
N LYS A 140 -21.22 3.00 14.63
CA LYS A 140 -20.00 2.20 14.69
C LYS A 140 -18.78 3.13 14.63
N PRO A 141 -17.71 2.81 15.38
CA PRO A 141 -16.49 3.63 15.39
C PRO A 141 -15.76 3.61 14.05
N ASP A 142 -15.89 2.51 13.31
CA ASP A 142 -15.41 2.29 11.96
C ASP A 142 -16.13 1.06 11.36
N PHE A 143 -16.02 0.86 10.05
CA PHE A 143 -16.53 -0.30 9.34
C PHE A 143 -15.80 -0.45 8.00
N VAL A 144 -15.86 -1.64 7.39
CA VAL A 144 -15.30 -1.93 6.08
C VAL A 144 -16.42 -2.07 5.07
N VAL A 145 -16.18 -1.56 3.86
CA VAL A 145 -17.07 -1.67 2.70
C VAL A 145 -16.30 -2.33 1.55
N GLU A 146 -16.95 -3.25 0.86
CA GLU A 146 -16.40 -4.01 -0.26
C GLU A 146 -17.37 -3.99 -1.43
N PHE A 147 -16.85 -3.72 -2.63
CA PHE A 147 -17.55 -4.01 -3.86
C PHE A 147 -17.23 -5.45 -4.27
N ILE A 148 -18.25 -6.27 -4.51
CA ILE A 148 -18.10 -7.67 -4.91
C ILE A 148 -18.34 -7.75 -6.42
N GLY A 149 -17.25 -7.71 -7.20
CA GLY A 149 -17.24 -7.88 -8.66
C GLY A 149 -15.87 -8.33 -9.18
N GLU A 150 -15.80 -8.65 -10.49
CA GLU A 150 -14.55 -9.01 -11.19
C GLU A 150 -13.97 -7.75 -11.85
N PHE A 151 -13.07 -7.05 -11.16
CA PHE A 151 -12.35 -5.92 -11.75
C PHE A 151 -10.99 -5.74 -11.11
N ASP A 152 -10.11 -5.02 -11.82
CA ASP A 152 -8.76 -4.74 -11.39
C ASP A 152 -8.76 -3.83 -10.14
N ASN A 153 -7.78 -4.04 -9.26
CA ASN A 153 -7.62 -3.32 -7.99
C ASN A 153 -8.87 -3.33 -7.08
N ASN A 154 -9.65 -4.41 -7.08
CA ASN A 154 -10.83 -4.54 -6.22
C ASN A 154 -10.47 -4.70 -4.72
N PHE A 155 -10.22 -3.59 -4.04
CA PHE A 155 -9.85 -3.55 -2.62
C PHE A 155 -11.01 -3.19 -1.69
N ALA A 156 -10.88 -3.58 -0.42
CA ALA A 156 -11.81 -3.24 0.64
C ALA A 156 -11.42 -1.93 1.32
N ALA A 157 -12.34 -0.96 1.37
CA ALA A 157 -12.09 0.33 2.02
C ALA A 157 -12.63 0.35 3.45
N GLN A 158 -11.82 0.80 4.40
CA GLN A 158 -12.24 0.95 5.79
C GLN A 158 -12.62 2.40 6.07
N PHE A 159 -13.86 2.65 6.49
CA PHE A 159 -14.37 3.98 6.80
C PHE A 159 -14.27 4.28 8.30
N PHE A 160 -13.82 5.49 8.59
CA PHE A 160 -13.61 6.07 9.92
C PHE A 160 -14.47 7.33 10.06
N PRO A 161 -15.69 7.21 10.62
CA PRO A 161 -16.51 8.38 10.88
C PRO A 161 -15.86 9.33 11.89
N TYR A 162 -15.96 10.63 11.63
CA TYR A 162 -15.62 11.69 12.57
C TYR A 162 -16.80 12.64 12.77
N ASP A 163 -16.87 13.21 13.97
CA ASP A 163 -17.82 14.25 14.33
C ASP A 163 -17.08 15.60 14.44
N ILE A 164 -17.82 16.70 14.25
CA ILE A 164 -17.34 18.05 14.51
C ILE A 164 -18.03 18.51 15.79
N GLU A 165 -17.25 18.73 16.85
CA GLU A 165 -17.73 19.24 18.14
C GLU A 165 -18.11 20.73 18.03
N SER A 166 -18.81 21.27 19.03
CA SER A 166 -19.33 22.65 18.99
C SER A 166 -18.25 23.73 18.94
N ASP A 167 -17.03 23.41 19.35
CA ASP A 167 -15.84 24.25 19.31
C ASP A 167 -15.05 24.13 17.99
N GLY A 168 -15.55 23.33 17.03
CA GLY A 168 -14.89 23.09 15.74
C GLY A 168 -13.88 21.95 15.76
N LEU A 169 -13.67 21.27 16.90
CA LEU A 169 -12.75 20.14 16.99
C LEU A 169 -13.27 18.95 16.19
N MET A 170 -12.40 18.38 15.34
CA MET A 170 -12.69 17.16 14.58
C MET A 170 -12.32 15.94 15.43
N VAL A 171 -13.28 15.06 15.67
CA VAL A 171 -13.11 13.90 16.55
C VAL A 171 -13.43 12.61 15.80
N ILE A 172 -12.39 11.81 15.54
CA ILE A 172 -12.53 10.50 14.92
C ILE A 172 -13.05 9.52 15.97
N ARG A 173 -14.10 8.76 15.63
CA ARG A 173 -14.77 7.88 16.59
C ARG A 173 -13.91 6.67 16.99
N SER A 174 -13.16 6.10 16.04
CA SER A 174 -12.32 4.93 16.28
C SER A 174 -11.12 5.26 17.15
N SER A 175 -10.81 4.37 18.11
CA SER A 175 -9.56 4.43 18.89
C SER A 175 -8.33 4.00 18.09
N ARG A 176 -8.52 3.52 16.85
CA ARG A 176 -7.44 3.14 15.93
C ARG A 176 -6.98 4.29 15.04
N ALA A 177 -7.56 5.47 15.22
CA ALA A 177 -7.19 6.66 14.47
C ALA A 177 -5.75 7.07 14.81
N TYR A 178 -4.98 7.46 13.79
CA TYR A 178 -3.62 7.97 13.91
C TYR A 178 -3.58 9.21 14.83
N VAL A 179 -4.48 10.16 14.58
CA VAL A 179 -4.76 11.30 15.47
C VAL A 179 -6.25 11.37 15.75
N LYS A 180 -6.65 11.14 16.99
CA LYS A 180 -8.08 11.02 17.36
C LYS A 180 -8.84 12.34 17.41
N LYS A 181 -8.19 13.41 17.84
CA LYS A 181 -8.80 14.74 18.06
C LYS A 181 -7.86 15.82 17.56
N LEU A 182 -8.37 16.75 16.75
CA LEU A 182 -7.56 17.76 16.10
C LEU A 182 -8.40 18.94 15.57
N LEU A 183 -7.78 20.12 15.52
CA LEU A 183 -8.35 21.31 14.88
C LEU A 183 -8.42 21.12 13.34
N PRO A 184 -9.29 21.87 12.64
CA PRO A 184 -9.45 21.75 11.18
C PRO A 184 -8.13 21.85 10.40
N GLU A 185 -7.27 22.80 10.72
CA GLU A 185 -6.00 23.01 9.99
C GLU A 185 -5.01 21.86 10.23
N ALA A 186 -5.04 21.28 11.44
CA ALA A 186 -4.24 20.11 11.77
C ALA A 186 -4.82 18.85 11.12
N PHE A 187 -6.14 18.76 10.95
CA PHE A 187 -6.82 17.66 10.27
C PHE A 187 -6.36 17.51 8.83
N GLU A 188 -6.25 18.63 8.12
CA GLU A 188 -5.79 18.62 6.73
C GLU A 188 -4.33 18.19 6.58
N LYS A 189 -3.49 18.51 7.57
CA LYS A 189 -2.07 18.12 7.60
C LYS A 189 -1.89 16.67 8.02
N ALA A 190 -2.62 16.22 9.03
CA ALA A 190 -2.52 14.86 9.57
C ALA A 190 -3.01 13.82 8.55
N TYR A 191 -4.16 14.11 7.91
CA TYR A 191 -4.82 13.18 7.00
C TYR A 191 -4.70 13.67 5.56
N PRO A 192 -3.93 12.97 4.71
CA PRO A 192 -3.76 13.37 3.32
C PRO A 192 -5.05 13.14 2.52
N ARG A 193 -5.12 13.76 1.34
CA ARG A 193 -6.14 13.45 0.35
C ARG A 193 -5.83 12.11 -0.32
N ILE A 194 -6.85 11.52 -0.93
CA ILE A 194 -6.66 10.41 -1.86
C ILE A 194 -5.70 10.79 -3.00
N ILE A 195 -4.84 9.86 -3.38
CA ILE A 195 -4.01 9.97 -4.58
C ILE A 195 -4.77 9.39 -5.77
N ASN A 196 -5.34 10.29 -6.58
CA ASN A 196 -5.99 9.95 -7.84
C ASN A 196 -4.96 10.03 -8.98
N GLU A 197 -4.30 8.91 -9.23
CA GLU A 197 -3.42 8.77 -10.38
C GLU A 197 -4.25 8.36 -11.59
N PHE A 198 -4.80 9.32 -12.31
CA PHE A 198 -5.51 9.10 -13.58
C PHE A 198 -6.71 8.15 -13.56
N GLY A 199 -7.35 8.00 -12.40
CA GLY A 199 -8.47 7.09 -12.18
C GLY A 199 -8.08 5.82 -11.43
N ASN A 200 -6.78 5.57 -11.21
CA ASN A 200 -6.29 4.54 -10.29
C ASN A 200 -6.17 5.06 -8.86
N TRP A 201 -6.37 4.12 -7.94
CA TRP A 201 -6.04 4.31 -6.55
C TRP A 201 -4.54 4.06 -6.33
N ALA A 202 -3.81 5.07 -5.87
CA ALA A 202 -2.44 4.90 -5.41
C ALA A 202 -2.37 4.99 -3.88
N PHE A 203 -1.76 3.97 -3.27
CA PHE A 203 -1.47 3.96 -1.84
C PHE A 203 -0.07 4.53 -1.62
N GLY A 204 0.08 5.41 -0.63
CA GLY A 204 1.38 5.82 -0.12
C GLY A 204 1.75 4.93 1.05
N SER A 205 2.76 4.07 0.89
CA SER A 205 3.47 3.49 2.04
C SER A 205 4.76 4.27 2.29
N PRO A 206 5.30 4.30 3.53
CA PRO A 206 6.58 4.93 3.81
C PRO A 206 7.74 4.38 2.96
N TRP A 207 7.73 3.08 2.71
CA TRP A 207 8.74 2.37 1.91
C TRP A 207 8.07 1.35 0.96
N PRO A 208 8.67 1.03 -0.20
CA PRO A 208 8.23 -0.12 -1.01
C PRO A 208 8.29 -1.41 -0.19
N VAL A 209 7.24 -2.23 -0.30
CA VAL A 209 7.17 -3.53 0.38
C VAL A 209 6.74 -4.58 -0.63
N ASP A 210 7.57 -5.61 -0.79
CA ASP A 210 7.23 -6.76 -1.62
C ASP A 210 6.58 -7.88 -0.78
N VAL A 211 5.87 -8.77 -1.44
CA VAL A 211 5.36 -10.01 -0.86
C VAL A 211 6.06 -11.20 -1.51
N VAL A 212 6.45 -12.18 -0.70
CA VAL A 212 7.06 -13.43 -1.16
C VAL A 212 6.19 -14.59 -0.73
N TYR A 213 5.73 -15.40 -1.67
CA TYR A 213 5.06 -16.67 -1.45
C TYR A 213 6.03 -17.82 -1.70
N THR A 214 5.93 -18.87 -0.89
CA THR A 214 6.39 -20.21 -1.28
C THR A 214 5.19 -21.03 -1.68
N TRP A 215 5.30 -21.81 -2.76
CA TRP A 215 4.19 -22.65 -3.22
C TRP A 215 4.67 -23.97 -3.83
N VAL A 216 3.88 -25.02 -3.64
CA VAL A 216 4.11 -26.35 -4.19
C VAL A 216 2.81 -26.99 -4.61
N ASN A 217 2.87 -27.85 -5.63
CA ASN A 217 1.75 -28.69 -6.03
C ASN A 217 2.25 -30.05 -6.51
N LYS A 218 1.94 -31.10 -5.74
CA LYS A 218 2.28 -32.48 -6.10
C LYS A 218 1.63 -32.95 -7.41
N ASP A 219 0.56 -32.29 -7.88
CA ASP A 219 -0.15 -32.71 -9.11
C ASP A 219 0.49 -32.12 -10.37
N ASP A 220 1.56 -31.31 -10.24
CA ASP A 220 2.35 -30.86 -11.39
C ASP A 220 3.24 -31.99 -11.93
N PRO A 221 3.10 -32.38 -13.21
CA PRO A 221 3.94 -33.41 -13.82
C PRO A 221 5.44 -33.16 -13.69
N LYS A 222 5.89 -31.90 -13.82
CA LYS A 222 7.32 -31.56 -13.71
C LYS A 222 7.83 -31.77 -12.29
N TRP A 223 7.02 -31.40 -11.30
CA TRP A 223 7.34 -31.60 -9.90
C TRP A 223 7.40 -33.09 -9.55
N LEU A 224 6.44 -33.88 -10.04
CA LEU A 224 6.41 -35.34 -9.85
C LEU A 224 7.64 -36.04 -10.44
N GLU A 225 8.09 -35.60 -11.62
CA GLU A 225 9.31 -36.11 -12.25
C GLU A 225 10.54 -35.80 -11.39
N MET A 226 10.68 -34.57 -10.89
CA MET A 226 11.75 -34.19 -9.98
C MET A 226 11.72 -35.01 -8.68
N TRP A 227 10.54 -35.23 -8.10
CA TRP A 227 10.40 -36.03 -6.87
C TRP A 227 10.80 -37.48 -7.12
N SER A 228 10.20 -38.12 -8.13
CA SER A 228 10.38 -39.54 -8.40
C SER A 228 11.81 -39.89 -8.81
N SER A 229 12.49 -38.98 -9.53
CA SER A 229 13.91 -39.15 -9.87
C SER A 229 14.85 -38.97 -8.66
N THR A 230 14.47 -38.13 -7.69
CA THR A 230 15.28 -37.88 -6.49
C THR A 230 15.05 -38.92 -5.40
N PHE A 231 13.81 -39.37 -5.24
CA PHE A 231 13.37 -40.29 -4.18
C PHE A 231 12.45 -41.39 -4.75
N PRO A 232 12.98 -42.35 -5.55
CA PRO A 232 12.16 -43.33 -6.26
C PRO A 232 11.36 -44.26 -5.33
N GLU A 233 11.82 -44.47 -4.10
CA GLU A 233 11.19 -45.38 -3.12
C GLU A 233 10.37 -44.65 -2.05
N MET A 234 10.33 -43.32 -2.06
CA MET A 234 9.67 -42.53 -1.01
C MET A 234 8.27 -42.09 -1.43
N SER A 235 7.28 -42.36 -0.59
CA SER A 235 5.92 -41.87 -0.80
C SER A 235 5.81 -40.36 -0.57
N ILE A 236 4.95 -39.71 -1.35
CA ILE A 236 4.68 -38.28 -1.25
C ILE A 236 3.80 -38.03 -0.03
N ASN A 237 4.22 -37.12 0.85
CA ASN A 237 3.40 -36.67 1.97
C ASN A 237 2.34 -35.67 1.50
N LEU A 238 1.07 -36.09 1.54
CA LEU A 238 -0.07 -35.28 1.07
C LEU A 238 -0.32 -34.02 1.90
N ASP A 239 -0.07 -34.05 3.22
CA ASP A 239 -0.22 -32.87 4.08
C ASP A 239 0.86 -31.81 3.81
N ARG A 240 1.94 -32.15 3.09
CA ARG A 240 3.03 -31.21 2.77
C ARG A 240 2.99 -30.66 1.36
N PHE A 241 2.46 -31.42 0.41
CA PHE A 241 2.62 -31.13 -1.02
C PHE A 241 1.32 -31.04 -1.81
N ALA A 242 0.16 -31.36 -1.20
CA ALA A 242 -1.13 -31.17 -1.88
C ALA A 242 -1.52 -29.68 -1.92
N SER A 243 -2.17 -29.27 -3.01
CA SER A 243 -2.73 -27.93 -3.18
C SER A 243 -4.24 -28.03 -3.32
N LYS A 244 -4.98 -27.16 -2.61
CA LYS A 244 -6.44 -27.02 -2.63
C LYS A 244 -6.88 -25.62 -3.10
N ASP A 245 -6.07 -24.95 -3.92
CA ASP A 245 -6.23 -23.57 -4.39
C ASP A 245 -5.97 -22.47 -3.32
N GLU A 246 -5.20 -22.78 -2.28
CA GLU A 246 -4.85 -21.86 -1.19
C GLU A 246 -4.13 -20.62 -1.71
N LEU A 247 -3.11 -20.80 -2.55
CA LEU A 247 -2.41 -19.69 -3.21
C LEU A 247 -3.39 -18.78 -3.96
N ARG A 248 -4.37 -19.36 -4.69
CA ARG A 248 -5.37 -18.57 -5.43
C ARG A 248 -6.19 -17.69 -4.50
N TYR A 249 -6.71 -18.27 -3.42
CA TYR A 249 -7.50 -17.51 -2.44
C TYR A 249 -6.66 -16.55 -1.62
N SER A 250 -5.40 -16.89 -1.31
CA SER A 250 -4.45 -16.00 -0.63
C SER A 250 -4.14 -14.78 -1.49
N LEU A 251 -3.92 -14.95 -2.79
CA LEU A 251 -3.75 -13.83 -3.72
C LEU A 251 -5.03 -12.97 -3.86
N ARG A 252 -6.22 -13.57 -3.88
CA ARG A 252 -7.49 -12.80 -3.81
C ARG A 252 -7.58 -11.98 -2.52
N ALA A 253 -7.21 -12.58 -1.40
CA ALA A 253 -7.21 -11.94 -0.10
C ALA A 253 -6.22 -10.79 -0.01
N LEU A 254 -5.00 -10.99 -0.52
CA LEU A 254 -3.96 -9.97 -0.63
C LEU A 254 -4.39 -8.83 -1.56
N SER A 255 -4.90 -9.13 -2.76
CA SER A 255 -5.40 -8.10 -3.71
C SER A 255 -6.45 -7.21 -3.06
N LYS A 256 -7.28 -7.79 -2.19
CA LYS A 256 -8.39 -7.11 -1.55
C LYS A 256 -7.98 -6.30 -0.33
N ASN A 257 -7.10 -6.86 0.50
CA ASN A 257 -6.81 -6.36 1.85
C ASN A 257 -5.42 -5.73 1.98
N MET A 258 -4.54 -5.92 0.99
CA MET A 258 -3.20 -5.34 0.93
C MET A 258 -2.88 -4.83 -0.48
N PRO A 259 -3.76 -4.00 -1.08
CA PRO A 259 -3.58 -3.54 -2.46
C PRO A 259 -2.35 -2.64 -2.67
N TRP A 260 -1.73 -2.16 -1.59
CA TRP A 260 -0.57 -1.26 -1.54
C TRP A 260 0.79 -1.95 -1.70
N VAL A 261 0.85 -3.29 -1.72
CA VAL A 261 2.12 -4.01 -1.88
C VAL A 261 2.73 -3.70 -3.25
N HIS A 262 4.04 -3.67 -3.36
CA HIS A 262 4.71 -3.31 -4.61
C HIS A 262 4.72 -4.50 -5.59
N LYS A 263 5.60 -5.50 -5.36
CA LYS A 263 5.64 -6.75 -6.14
C LYS A 263 5.29 -7.96 -5.30
N ILE A 264 4.85 -9.01 -5.99
CA ILE A 264 4.55 -10.33 -5.46
C ILE A 264 5.47 -11.32 -6.16
N TYR A 265 6.34 -11.97 -5.40
CA TYR A 265 7.21 -13.03 -5.87
C TYR A 265 6.63 -14.37 -5.42
N ILE A 266 6.45 -15.31 -6.35
CA ILE A 266 6.01 -16.67 -6.05
C ILE A 266 7.20 -17.58 -6.33
N VAL A 267 7.83 -18.05 -5.26
CA VAL A 267 8.98 -18.96 -5.30
C VAL A 267 8.46 -20.39 -5.38
N SER A 268 8.74 -21.05 -6.51
CA SER A 268 8.29 -22.41 -6.75
C SER A 268 9.10 -23.06 -7.87
N ASN A 269 9.33 -24.36 -7.76
CA ASN A 269 9.81 -25.21 -8.85
C ASN A 269 8.66 -25.89 -9.62
N CYS A 270 7.41 -25.55 -9.32
CA CYS A 270 6.25 -26.02 -10.09
C CYS A 270 6.02 -25.14 -11.33
N SER A 271 5.26 -25.67 -12.28
CA SER A 271 4.69 -24.94 -13.40
C SER A 271 3.70 -23.89 -12.88
N ARG A 272 3.75 -22.67 -13.45
CA ARG A 272 2.78 -21.61 -13.18
C ARG A 272 1.34 -22.11 -13.41
N PRO A 273 0.41 -21.97 -12.44
CA PRO A 273 -0.97 -22.38 -12.62
C PRO A 273 -1.68 -21.63 -13.77
N THR A 274 -2.52 -22.32 -14.53
CA THR A 274 -3.23 -21.77 -15.71
C THR A 274 -4.20 -20.63 -15.38
N TRP A 275 -4.68 -20.59 -14.13
CA TRP A 275 -5.54 -19.52 -13.63
C TRP A 275 -4.76 -18.22 -13.35
N LEU A 276 -3.46 -18.29 -13.08
CA LEU A 276 -2.62 -17.13 -12.75
C LEU A 276 -2.18 -16.43 -14.05
N LYS A 277 -2.84 -15.33 -14.41
CA LYS A 277 -2.56 -14.56 -15.64
C LYS A 277 -1.32 -13.70 -15.50
N GLU A 278 -0.70 -13.39 -16.63
CA GLU A 278 0.45 -12.49 -16.68
C GLU A 278 0.07 -11.14 -16.06
N ASN A 279 0.91 -10.68 -15.15
CA ASN A 279 0.64 -9.48 -14.36
C ASN A 279 1.99 -8.81 -14.04
N SER A 280 2.06 -7.49 -14.21
CA SER A 280 3.32 -6.75 -14.00
C SER A 280 3.82 -6.77 -12.55
N ARG A 281 2.91 -6.98 -11.58
CA ARG A 281 3.21 -7.08 -10.15
C ARG A 281 3.59 -8.48 -9.70
N VAL A 282 3.32 -9.52 -10.50
CA VAL A 282 3.58 -10.92 -10.11
C VAL A 282 4.80 -11.45 -10.85
N LYS A 283 5.75 -12.04 -10.11
CA LYS A 283 6.95 -12.70 -10.65
C LYS A 283 7.00 -14.14 -10.16
N TRP A 284 7.05 -15.08 -11.10
CA TRP A 284 7.35 -16.49 -10.81
C TRP A 284 8.86 -16.64 -10.71
N ILE A 285 9.36 -17.18 -9.60
CA ILE A 285 10.78 -17.33 -9.31
C ILE A 285 11.10 -18.81 -9.13
N ASP A 286 11.94 -19.35 -9.99
CA ASP A 286 12.41 -20.73 -9.85
C ASP A 286 13.40 -20.85 -8.68
N HIS A 287 13.44 -22.01 -8.02
CA HIS A 287 14.42 -22.26 -6.95
C HIS A 287 15.86 -22.06 -7.45
N TYR A 288 16.13 -22.37 -8.71
CA TYR A 288 17.41 -22.15 -9.37
C TYR A 288 17.82 -20.68 -9.36
N GLU A 289 16.91 -19.71 -9.29
CA GLU A 289 17.28 -18.29 -9.27
C GLU A 289 17.84 -17.84 -7.91
N ILE A 290 17.45 -18.51 -6.81
CA ILE A 290 17.76 -18.05 -5.44
C ILE A 290 18.78 -18.91 -4.70
N PHE A 291 18.94 -20.19 -5.07
CA PHE A 291 19.88 -21.09 -4.40
C PHE A 291 21.33 -20.75 -4.78
N PRO A 292 22.23 -20.49 -3.82
CA PRO A 292 23.64 -20.23 -4.14
C PRO A 292 24.34 -21.44 -4.78
N ASP A 293 24.15 -22.63 -4.19
CA ASP A 293 24.65 -23.89 -4.72
C ASP A 293 23.54 -24.60 -5.50
N LYS A 294 23.72 -24.72 -6.81
CA LYS A 294 22.73 -25.35 -7.69
C LYS A 294 22.71 -26.87 -7.54
N SER A 295 23.77 -27.48 -7.00
CA SER A 295 23.84 -28.93 -6.78
C SER A 295 22.90 -29.41 -5.66
N ALA A 296 22.45 -28.50 -4.81
CA ALA A 296 21.42 -28.76 -3.80
C ALA A 296 20.02 -28.98 -4.39
N LEU A 297 19.82 -28.67 -5.69
CA LEU A 297 18.53 -28.79 -6.37
C LEU A 297 18.38 -30.15 -7.11
N PRO A 298 17.14 -30.64 -7.30
CA PRO A 298 15.91 -30.13 -6.72
C PRO A 298 15.86 -30.37 -5.20
N THR A 299 15.28 -29.42 -4.47
CA THR A 299 14.99 -29.55 -3.05
C THR A 299 13.48 -29.43 -2.81
N PHE A 300 13.01 -30.17 -1.82
CA PHE A 300 11.64 -30.21 -1.33
C PHE A 300 11.58 -29.80 0.15
N ASN A 301 12.69 -29.24 0.66
CA ASN A 301 12.82 -28.77 2.02
C ASN A 301 12.46 -27.29 2.10
N SER A 302 11.35 -26.96 2.74
CA SER A 302 10.95 -25.57 2.96
C SER A 302 11.94 -24.79 3.82
N HIS A 303 12.62 -25.39 4.81
CA HIS A 303 13.68 -24.69 5.56
C HIS A 303 14.84 -24.26 4.64
N ALA A 304 15.21 -25.11 3.66
CA ALA A 304 16.24 -24.79 2.67
C ALA A 304 15.81 -23.65 1.74
N ILE A 305 14.56 -23.69 1.25
CA ILE A 305 13.99 -22.67 0.35
C ILE A 305 13.83 -21.33 1.09
N GLU A 306 13.28 -21.36 2.30
CA GLU A 306 13.08 -20.20 3.18
C GLU A 306 14.41 -19.52 3.50
N ALA A 307 15.49 -20.28 3.66
CA ALA A 307 16.84 -19.74 3.89
C ALA A 307 17.43 -19.01 2.66
N CYS A 308 16.75 -18.98 1.51
CA CYS A 308 17.21 -18.33 0.28
C CYS A 308 16.34 -17.13 -0.15
N LEU A 309 15.21 -16.84 0.52
CA LEU A 309 14.23 -15.87 0.02
C LEU A 309 14.77 -14.43 -0.15
N HIS A 310 15.70 -13.99 0.71
CA HIS A 310 16.33 -12.66 0.58
C HIS A 310 17.22 -12.52 -0.66
N LYS A 311 17.54 -13.63 -1.35
CA LYS A 311 18.33 -13.65 -2.59
C LYS A 311 17.50 -13.47 -3.86
N ILE A 312 16.18 -13.31 -3.74
CA ILE A 312 15.31 -13.02 -4.90
C ILE A 312 15.83 -11.77 -5.64
N PRO A 313 16.08 -11.87 -6.97
CA PRO A 313 16.52 -10.72 -7.76
C PRO A 313 15.52 -9.56 -7.73
N GLY A 314 16.01 -8.37 -7.40
CA GLY A 314 15.20 -7.16 -7.35
C GLY A 314 14.25 -7.05 -6.15
N LEU A 315 14.35 -7.94 -5.15
CA LEU A 315 13.59 -7.85 -3.91
C LEU A 315 13.95 -6.58 -3.12
N ASN A 316 12.93 -5.83 -2.70
CA ASN A 316 13.08 -4.64 -1.88
C ASN A 316 13.58 -4.93 -0.47
N GLU A 317 14.11 -3.90 0.18
CA GLU A 317 14.60 -3.98 1.56
C GLU A 317 13.53 -4.45 2.55
N HIS A 318 12.28 -4.00 2.38
CA HIS A 318 11.15 -4.46 3.18
C HIS A 318 10.35 -5.47 2.39
N PHE A 319 10.09 -6.65 2.96
CA PHE A 319 9.21 -7.63 2.34
C PHE A 319 8.44 -8.45 3.37
N ILE A 320 7.34 -9.04 2.95
CA ILE A 320 6.47 -9.87 3.77
C ILE A 320 6.41 -11.26 3.17
N TYR A 321 6.78 -12.27 3.95
CA TYR A 321 6.66 -13.66 3.57
C TYR A 321 5.29 -14.22 3.93
N PHE A 322 4.71 -14.95 2.99
CA PHE A 322 3.50 -15.73 3.12
C PHE A 322 3.82 -17.18 2.80
N ASN A 323 3.36 -18.09 3.67
CA ASN A 323 3.02 -19.41 3.19
C ASN A 323 1.69 -19.32 2.41
N ASP A 324 1.48 -20.20 1.44
CA ASP A 324 0.30 -20.15 0.56
C ASP A 324 -1.03 -20.41 1.30
N ASP A 325 -0.98 -21.14 2.42
CA ASP A 325 -2.10 -21.43 3.32
C ASP A 325 -2.48 -20.27 4.27
N VAL A 326 -1.75 -19.14 4.24
CA VAL A 326 -2.03 -17.95 5.06
C VAL A 326 -2.90 -16.94 4.30
N LEU A 327 -3.97 -16.48 4.94
CA LEU A 327 -4.94 -15.52 4.41
C LEU A 327 -5.00 -14.27 5.29
N VAL A 328 -5.08 -13.11 4.64
CA VAL A 328 -5.43 -11.83 5.28
C VAL A 328 -6.91 -11.57 5.12
N THR A 329 -7.65 -11.47 6.22
CA THR A 329 -9.12 -11.34 6.19
C THR A 329 -9.62 -9.93 6.45
N GLN A 330 -8.72 -9.01 6.83
CA GLN A 330 -9.04 -7.60 7.11
C GLN A 330 -8.10 -6.66 6.35
N PRO A 331 -8.54 -5.45 5.97
CA PRO A 331 -7.65 -4.41 5.47
C PRO A 331 -6.42 -4.23 6.38
N CYS A 332 -5.23 -4.41 5.81
CA CYS A 332 -3.95 -4.20 6.49
C CYS A 332 -3.17 -3.05 5.84
N ASN A 333 -2.33 -2.37 6.60
CA ASN A 333 -1.47 -1.29 6.11
C ASN A 333 0.01 -1.56 6.43
N TYR A 334 0.91 -0.63 6.08
CA TYR A 334 2.34 -0.76 6.35
C TYR A 334 2.65 -1.01 7.84
N TYR A 335 1.93 -0.33 8.75
CA TYR A 335 2.07 -0.46 10.20
C TYR A 335 1.52 -1.76 10.81
N ASP A 336 0.96 -2.64 9.99
CA ASP A 336 0.74 -4.03 10.39
C ASP A 336 2.00 -4.89 10.32
N PHE A 337 3.04 -4.45 9.61
CA PHE A 337 4.22 -5.26 9.32
C PHE A 337 5.54 -4.58 9.72
N PHE A 338 5.58 -3.25 9.70
CA PHE A 338 6.75 -2.46 10.08
C PHE A 338 6.32 -1.29 10.93
N ASP A 339 7.08 -0.86 11.94
CA ASP A 339 6.72 0.34 12.70
C ASP A 339 7.16 1.64 11.99
N GLU A 340 6.89 2.79 12.62
CA GLU A 340 7.28 4.11 12.09
C GLU A 340 8.80 4.26 11.89
N SER A 341 9.60 3.48 12.63
CA SER A 341 11.06 3.44 12.50
C SER A 341 11.54 2.40 11.48
N GLY A 342 10.62 1.71 10.79
CA GLY A 342 10.94 0.64 9.83
C GLY A 342 11.41 -0.66 10.46
N ARG A 343 11.18 -0.89 11.76
CA ARG A 343 11.47 -2.17 12.44
C ARG A 343 10.39 -3.18 12.09
N SER A 344 10.78 -4.44 11.83
CA SER A 344 9.82 -5.50 11.52
C SER A 344 8.96 -5.87 12.73
N VAL A 345 7.69 -6.19 12.48
CA VAL A 345 6.75 -6.71 13.48
C VAL A 345 6.94 -8.23 13.62
N ALA A 346 7.12 -8.69 14.86
CA ALA A 346 7.15 -10.10 15.23
C ALA A 346 5.88 -10.49 15.99
N ARG A 347 5.22 -11.55 15.51
CA ARG A 347 4.04 -12.17 16.15
C ARG A 347 4.46 -13.54 16.67
N LEU A 348 4.55 -13.67 17.98
CA LEU A 348 4.93 -14.92 18.62
C LEU A 348 3.78 -15.45 19.45
N GLU A 349 3.73 -16.76 19.63
CA GLU A 349 2.81 -17.40 20.54
C GLU A 349 2.97 -16.82 21.96
N PRO A 350 1.86 -16.71 22.72
CA PRO A 350 1.92 -16.14 24.07
C PRO A 350 2.67 -17.06 25.06
N TYR A 351 2.91 -18.31 24.68
CA TYR A 351 3.59 -19.33 25.48
C TYR A 351 4.93 -19.77 24.86
N GLY A 352 5.87 -20.20 25.70
CA GLY A 352 7.14 -20.78 25.28
C GLY A 352 7.05 -22.28 25.08
N MET A 353 7.55 -22.79 23.95
CA MET A 353 7.63 -24.23 23.65
C MET A 353 9.05 -24.71 23.38
N VAL A 354 9.97 -23.81 23.03
CA VAL A 354 11.33 -24.16 22.57
C VAL A 354 12.28 -24.13 23.76
N LEU A 355 12.62 -25.32 24.28
CA LEU A 355 13.59 -25.53 25.35
C LEU A 355 14.22 -26.92 25.19
N ALA A 356 15.53 -27.04 25.43
CA ALA A 356 16.28 -28.28 25.23
C ALA A 356 15.79 -29.49 26.07
N ASN A 357 15.17 -29.23 27.23
CA ASN A 357 14.67 -30.27 28.16
C ASN A 357 13.14 -30.35 28.21
N ASN A 358 12.46 -29.84 27.17
CA ASN A 358 10.99 -29.92 27.11
C ASN A 358 10.58 -31.32 26.59
N ASN A 359 9.68 -32.01 27.29
CA ASN A 359 9.19 -33.37 26.97
C ASN A 359 8.31 -33.45 25.69
N PHE A 360 8.55 -32.60 24.70
CA PHE A 360 7.83 -32.65 23.43
C PHE A 360 8.54 -33.55 22.44
N ASP A 361 7.74 -34.27 21.66
CA ASP A 361 8.19 -35.21 20.65
C ASP A 361 9.14 -34.54 19.63
N THR A 362 10.45 -34.79 19.78
CA THR A 362 11.51 -34.32 18.88
C THR A 362 11.41 -34.95 17.48
N ALA A 363 10.50 -35.90 17.25
CA ALA A 363 10.15 -36.36 15.91
C ALA A 363 9.42 -35.29 15.07
N ARG A 364 8.92 -34.22 15.70
CA ARG A 364 8.37 -33.05 14.98
C ARG A 364 9.50 -32.18 14.44
N ASP A 365 9.76 -32.32 13.15
CA ASP A 365 10.78 -31.61 12.36
C ASP A 365 10.91 -30.09 12.64
N TYR A 366 9.80 -29.36 12.79
CA TYR A 366 9.82 -27.92 13.05
C TYR A 366 10.37 -27.55 14.45
N LEU A 367 10.18 -28.42 15.44
CA LEU A 367 10.62 -28.15 16.81
C LEU A 367 12.13 -28.32 16.93
N SER A 368 12.68 -29.36 16.30
CA SER A 368 14.12 -29.59 16.21
C SER A 368 14.83 -28.42 15.55
N ALA A 369 14.29 -27.89 14.44
CA ALA A 369 14.84 -26.70 13.79
C ALA A 369 14.80 -25.46 14.70
N SER A 370 13.73 -25.29 15.49
CA SER A 370 13.61 -24.17 16.44
C SER A 370 14.60 -24.29 17.61
N ILE A 371 14.87 -25.50 18.11
CA ILE A 371 15.88 -25.75 19.15
C ILE A 371 17.28 -25.43 18.61
N ASN A 372 17.59 -25.85 17.38
CA ASN A 372 18.85 -25.51 16.73
C ASN A 372 19.00 -23.98 16.58
N SER A 373 17.96 -23.31 16.10
CA SER A 373 17.92 -21.85 16.01
C SER A 373 18.07 -21.17 17.37
N GLN A 374 17.43 -21.68 18.43
CA GLN A 374 17.60 -21.17 19.80
C GLN A 374 19.05 -21.27 20.25
N ASN A 375 19.72 -22.41 20.05
CA ASN A 375 21.12 -22.59 20.43
C ASN A 375 22.04 -21.59 19.70
N ILE A 376 21.75 -21.31 18.43
CA ILE A 376 22.45 -20.29 17.65
C ILE A 376 22.19 -18.90 18.24
N ILE A 377 20.93 -18.56 18.54
CA ILE A 377 20.55 -17.26 19.14
C ILE A 377 21.25 -17.06 20.48
N GLN A 378 21.26 -18.08 21.32
CA GLN A 378 21.93 -18.08 22.63
C GLN A 378 23.45 -17.90 22.48
N ARG A 379 24.06 -18.44 21.42
CA ARG A 379 25.49 -18.24 21.11
C ARG A 379 25.78 -16.81 20.66
N ILE A 380 24.94 -16.22 19.79
CA ILE A 380 25.16 -14.87 19.25
C ILE A 380 24.68 -13.75 20.18
N ASN A 381 23.74 -14.04 21.09
CA ASN A 381 23.20 -13.09 22.06
C ASN A 381 22.91 -13.78 23.41
N PRO A 382 23.95 -14.07 24.22
CA PRO A 382 23.82 -14.87 25.45
C PRO A 382 22.80 -14.40 26.49
N PRO A 383 22.51 -13.10 26.67
CA PRO A 383 21.46 -12.67 27.60
C PRO A 383 20.03 -12.99 27.14
N TYR A 384 19.82 -13.36 25.88
CA TYR A 384 18.49 -13.51 25.30
C TYR A 384 18.09 -14.97 25.09
N MET A 385 17.00 -15.38 25.73
CA MET A 385 16.46 -16.74 25.62
C MET A 385 15.23 -16.78 24.69
N ALA A 386 15.39 -17.36 23.51
CA ALA A 386 14.33 -17.53 22.52
C ALA A 386 13.46 -18.76 22.84
N THR A 387 12.22 -18.58 23.31
CA THR A 387 11.36 -19.70 23.74
C THR A 387 10.03 -19.84 23.00
N ARG A 388 9.55 -18.78 22.36
CA ARG A 388 8.18 -18.71 21.81
C ARG A 388 8.19 -18.92 20.31
N LEU A 389 7.37 -19.85 19.80
CA LEU A 389 7.22 -20.01 18.36
C LEU A 389 6.57 -18.77 17.74
N HIS A 390 6.76 -18.56 16.44
CA HIS A 390 6.03 -17.56 15.69
C HIS A 390 4.57 -18.03 15.49
N GLN A 391 3.64 -17.08 15.40
CA GLN A 391 2.25 -17.38 15.03
C GLN A 391 2.16 -17.63 13.52
N HIS A 392 1.23 -18.47 13.08
CA HIS A 392 0.99 -18.75 11.66
C HIS A 392 0.27 -17.54 11.00
N THR A 393 1.07 -16.54 10.67
CA THR A 393 0.68 -15.22 10.15
C THR A 393 1.72 -14.78 9.13
N PRO A 394 1.47 -13.76 8.30
CA PRO A 394 2.50 -13.26 7.41
C PRO A 394 3.68 -12.67 8.21
N HIS A 395 4.90 -12.92 7.73
CA HIS A 395 6.13 -12.55 8.44
C HIS A 395 6.83 -11.39 7.76
N ALA A 396 7.05 -10.30 8.50
CA ALA A 396 7.73 -9.12 8.00
C ALA A 396 9.25 -9.24 8.15
N PHE A 397 9.98 -8.96 7.08
CA PHE A 397 11.42 -9.11 7.00
C PHE A 397 12.11 -7.88 6.42
N LYS A 398 13.35 -7.69 6.85
CA LYS A 398 14.32 -6.81 6.21
C LYS A 398 15.37 -7.64 5.50
N LYS A 399 15.59 -7.38 4.21
CA LYS A 399 16.55 -8.10 3.38
C LYS A 399 17.96 -8.02 3.97
N THR A 400 18.43 -6.81 4.29
CA THR A 400 19.76 -6.61 4.90
C THR A 400 19.97 -7.39 6.20
N ILE A 401 18.92 -7.56 7.02
CA ILE A 401 19.03 -8.33 8.26
C ILE A 401 19.19 -9.83 7.98
N LEU A 402 18.51 -10.36 6.97
CA LEU A 402 18.70 -11.77 6.57
C LEU A 402 20.09 -12.01 5.99
N GLU A 403 20.64 -11.04 5.25
CA GLU A 403 22.04 -11.04 4.79
C GLU A 403 23.01 -11.05 5.98
N GLU A 404 22.81 -10.16 6.97
CA GLU A 404 23.62 -10.13 8.21
C GLU A 404 23.54 -11.45 9.00
N ILE A 405 22.36 -12.07 9.07
CA ILE A 405 22.19 -13.38 9.72
C ILE A 405 22.98 -14.44 8.94
N GLU A 406 22.87 -14.47 7.61
CA GLU A 406 23.60 -15.42 6.77
C GLU A 406 25.12 -15.30 6.91
N GLU A 407 25.65 -14.07 6.96
CA GLU A 407 27.09 -13.85 7.16
C GLU A 407 27.56 -14.43 8.50
N LYS A 408 26.77 -14.31 9.57
CA LYS A 408 27.14 -14.76 10.92
C LYS A 408 27.05 -16.27 11.14
N ILE A 409 26.14 -16.95 10.42
CA ILE A 409 25.83 -18.37 10.62
C ILE A 409 25.82 -19.16 9.31
N SER A 410 26.73 -18.78 8.40
CA SER A 410 26.82 -19.30 7.04
C SER A 410 26.96 -20.82 6.99
N THR A 411 27.65 -21.41 7.98
CA THR A 411 27.83 -22.86 8.08
C THR A 411 26.51 -23.58 8.30
N GLU A 412 25.71 -23.12 9.26
CA GLU A 412 24.41 -23.72 9.59
C GLU A 412 23.36 -23.48 8.50
N ILE A 413 23.36 -22.29 7.88
CA ILE A 413 22.52 -22.00 6.73
C ILE A 413 22.87 -22.89 5.54
N ASN A 414 24.15 -23.00 5.17
CA ASN A 414 24.56 -23.82 4.03
C ASN A 414 24.30 -25.31 4.28
N ARG A 415 24.45 -25.79 5.52
CA ARG A 415 24.04 -27.15 5.89
C ARG A 415 22.55 -27.37 5.61
N THR A 416 21.70 -26.43 6.03
CA THR A 416 20.25 -26.52 5.81
C THR A 416 19.89 -26.44 4.33
N ARG A 417 20.51 -25.51 3.58
CA ARG A 417 20.27 -25.33 2.14
C ARG A 417 20.59 -26.59 1.32
N ASN A 418 21.57 -27.38 1.73
CA ASN A 418 21.97 -28.60 1.03
C ASN A 418 21.08 -29.82 1.33
N ASN A 419 20.13 -29.70 2.26
CA ASN A 419 19.20 -30.79 2.57
C ASN A 419 18.01 -30.78 1.60
N LYS A 420 17.81 -31.90 0.88
CA LYS A 420 16.71 -32.06 -0.09
C LYS A 420 15.33 -32.26 0.55
N ILE A 421 15.30 -32.77 1.78
CA ILE A 421 14.11 -32.88 2.64
C ILE A 421 14.46 -32.37 4.04
N ARG A 422 13.45 -32.06 4.86
CA ARG A 422 13.68 -31.56 6.22
C ARG A 422 14.46 -32.57 7.07
N THR A 423 15.45 -32.08 7.80
CA THR A 423 16.26 -32.91 8.72
C THR A 423 16.26 -32.35 10.14
N PRO A 424 16.55 -33.17 11.17
CA PRO A 424 16.71 -32.68 12.54
C PRO A 424 17.82 -31.65 12.74
N ASN A 425 18.74 -31.51 11.78
CA ASN A 425 19.86 -30.57 11.80
C ASN A 425 19.56 -29.24 11.11
N ASP A 426 18.36 -29.10 10.54
CA ASP A 426 17.93 -27.87 9.88
C ASP A 426 17.81 -26.73 10.88
N ILE A 427 17.79 -25.50 10.34
CA ILE A 427 17.35 -24.31 11.05
C ILE A 427 16.19 -23.67 10.30
N ASN A 428 15.29 -23.05 11.05
CA ASN A 428 14.17 -22.32 10.51
C ASN A 428 14.49 -20.82 10.49
N VAL A 429 14.90 -20.31 9.32
CA VAL A 429 15.47 -18.96 9.18
C VAL A 429 14.39 -17.88 9.26
N THR A 430 13.38 -18.00 8.40
CA THR A 430 12.27 -17.04 8.30
C THR A 430 11.27 -17.27 9.45
N SER A 431 11.01 -18.53 9.77
CA SER A 431 10.17 -18.98 10.86
C SER A 431 11.03 -19.16 12.11
N PHE A 432 10.86 -18.37 13.18
CA PHE A 432 11.64 -18.39 14.45
C PHE A 432 12.96 -17.58 14.46
N LEU A 433 14.01 -17.99 13.72
CA LEU A 433 15.37 -17.43 13.90
C LEU A 433 15.42 -15.92 13.68
N TYR A 434 14.95 -15.43 12.54
CA TYR A 434 14.92 -13.99 12.21
C TYR A 434 14.21 -13.17 13.30
N HIS A 435 13.03 -13.61 13.73
CA HIS A 435 12.21 -12.88 14.69
C HIS A 435 12.93 -12.73 16.03
N HIS A 436 13.54 -13.79 16.52
CA HIS A 436 14.27 -13.74 17.77
C HIS A 436 15.59 -12.97 17.67
N CYS A 437 16.35 -13.12 16.58
CA CYS A 437 17.55 -12.31 16.33
C CYS A 437 17.22 -10.81 16.33
N THR A 438 16.13 -10.41 15.68
CA THR A 438 15.73 -9.00 15.59
C THR A 438 15.17 -8.45 16.89
N ILE A 439 14.37 -9.22 17.64
CA ILE A 439 13.92 -8.82 18.98
C ILE A 439 15.12 -8.63 19.89
N ALA A 440 16.04 -9.60 19.91
CA ALA A 440 17.20 -9.58 20.79
C ALA A 440 18.15 -8.40 20.47
N ALA A 441 18.16 -7.92 19.23
CA ALA A 441 18.92 -6.75 18.79
C ALA A 441 18.14 -5.41 18.89
N GLY A 442 16.89 -5.40 19.38
CA GLY A 442 16.04 -4.19 19.43
C GLY A 442 15.56 -3.69 18.07
N ARG A 443 15.65 -4.52 17.03
CA ARG A 443 15.30 -4.21 15.62
C ARG A 443 13.92 -4.73 15.18
N ALA A 444 13.16 -5.29 16.11
CA ALA A 444 11.77 -5.69 15.91
C ALA A 444 10.88 -5.26 17.07
N ILE A 445 9.58 -5.13 16.81
CA ILE A 445 8.56 -4.93 17.85
C ILE A 445 7.64 -6.15 17.94
N LEU A 446 7.14 -6.43 19.14
CA LEU A 446 6.12 -7.45 19.33
C LEU A 446 4.74 -6.84 19.07
N LYS A 447 3.89 -7.57 18.34
CA LYS A 447 2.48 -7.21 18.14
C LYS A 447 1.60 -8.43 18.36
N GLU A 448 0.43 -8.19 18.94
CA GLU A 448 -0.62 -9.18 19.10
C GLU A 448 -1.77 -8.82 18.15
N ASP A 449 -2.10 -9.74 17.25
CA ASP A 449 -3.27 -9.66 16.39
C ASP A 449 -4.07 -10.96 16.54
N LYS A 450 -5.38 -10.89 16.38
CA LYS A 450 -6.21 -12.10 16.37
C LYS A 450 -5.90 -12.92 15.12
N SER A 451 -5.33 -14.10 15.31
CA SER A 451 -5.12 -15.09 14.25
C SER A 451 -5.62 -16.46 14.67
N ALA A 452 -5.88 -17.34 13.71
CA ALA A 452 -6.23 -18.73 13.98
C ALA A 452 -5.65 -19.69 12.95
N ILE A 453 -5.20 -20.84 13.44
CA ILE A 453 -4.91 -22.01 12.62
C ILE A 453 -6.21 -22.79 12.47
N ILE A 454 -6.64 -22.99 11.22
CA ILE A 454 -7.86 -23.69 10.86
C ILE A 454 -7.52 -25.09 10.40
N ARG A 455 -8.23 -26.07 10.97
CA ARG A 455 -8.06 -27.51 10.81
C ARG A 455 -9.44 -28.16 10.75
N PRO A 456 -9.54 -29.46 10.38
CA PRO A 456 -10.83 -30.17 10.33
C PRO A 456 -11.68 -30.02 11.60
N LYS A 457 -11.05 -29.97 12.79
CA LYS A 457 -11.75 -29.88 14.09
C LYS A 457 -12.40 -28.52 14.39
N ASN A 458 -11.95 -27.43 13.78
CA ASN A 458 -12.41 -26.07 14.12
C ASN A 458 -12.92 -25.27 12.92
N ILE A 459 -12.85 -25.78 11.68
CA ILE A 459 -13.37 -25.06 10.51
C ILE A 459 -14.85 -24.70 10.65
N ASN A 460 -15.66 -25.58 11.26
CA ASN A 460 -17.09 -25.34 11.50
C ASN A 460 -17.37 -24.21 12.51
N GLN A 461 -16.34 -23.71 13.21
CA GLN A 461 -16.44 -22.55 14.08
C GLN A 461 -16.35 -21.24 13.30
N LEU A 462 -15.86 -21.26 12.05
CA LEU A 462 -15.82 -20.09 11.19
C LEU A 462 -17.11 -19.95 10.40
N ASP A 463 -17.64 -18.73 10.39
CA ASP A 463 -18.72 -18.33 9.50
C ASP A 463 -18.46 -16.92 8.97
N LYS A 464 -19.37 -16.45 8.11
CA LYS A 464 -19.30 -15.08 7.58
C LYS A 464 -19.26 -14.01 8.66
N LYS A 465 -19.88 -14.20 9.83
CA LYS A 465 -19.96 -13.17 10.88
C LYS A 465 -18.65 -13.04 11.64
N ASN A 466 -18.05 -14.16 12.04
CA ASN A 466 -16.90 -14.13 12.93
C ASN A 466 -15.55 -14.19 12.19
N ILE A 467 -15.53 -14.51 10.90
CA ILE A 467 -14.26 -14.60 10.17
C ILE A 467 -13.48 -13.27 10.19
N TYR A 468 -14.20 -12.15 10.09
CA TYR A 468 -13.61 -10.82 10.15
C TYR A 468 -13.16 -10.42 11.55
N THR A 469 -13.32 -11.26 12.58
CA THR A 469 -12.72 -11.04 13.91
C THR A 469 -11.25 -11.44 13.97
N TYR A 470 -10.84 -12.35 13.07
CA TYR A 470 -9.45 -12.69 12.85
C TYR A 470 -8.90 -11.77 11.77
N LYS A 471 -7.68 -11.28 11.96
CA LYS A 471 -6.92 -10.54 10.95
C LYS A 471 -6.22 -11.50 9.98
N PHE A 472 -5.72 -12.62 10.53
CA PHE A 472 -5.02 -13.64 9.78
C PHE A 472 -5.61 -15.02 10.05
N LEU A 473 -5.71 -15.84 9.01
CA LEU A 473 -6.09 -17.25 9.12
C LEU A 473 -5.04 -18.09 8.41
N CYS A 474 -4.69 -19.24 8.98
CA CYS A 474 -3.82 -20.22 8.33
C CYS A 474 -4.59 -21.53 8.21
N PHE A 475 -4.89 -21.97 7.00
CA PHE A 475 -5.60 -23.24 6.72
C PHE A 475 -4.61 -24.39 6.61
N ASN A 476 -3.80 -24.54 7.66
CA ASN A 476 -2.65 -25.42 7.69
C ASN A 476 -3.03 -26.88 7.48
N ASP A 477 -2.26 -27.55 6.61
CA ASP A 477 -2.33 -28.99 6.46
C ASP A 477 -1.48 -29.74 7.47
N GLY A 478 -2.13 -30.66 8.16
CA GLY A 478 -1.54 -31.51 9.17
C GLY A 478 -2.58 -32.41 9.82
N ASP A 479 -2.10 -33.49 10.44
CA ASP A 479 -2.93 -34.52 11.08
C ASP A 479 -3.95 -35.17 10.12
N GLY A 480 -3.59 -35.35 8.84
CA GLY A 480 -4.42 -36.01 7.82
C GLY A 480 -5.49 -35.13 7.18
N SER A 481 -5.38 -33.81 7.28
CA SER A 481 -6.33 -32.85 6.71
C SER A 481 -6.43 -32.95 5.19
N SER A 482 -5.34 -33.27 4.49
CA SER A 482 -5.34 -33.38 3.02
C SER A 482 -6.17 -34.56 2.50
N ASN A 483 -6.47 -35.53 3.36
CA ASN A 483 -7.34 -36.67 3.02
C ASN A 483 -8.78 -36.50 3.54
N ASN A 484 -9.09 -35.40 4.23
CA ASN A 484 -10.40 -35.17 4.82
C ASN A 484 -11.33 -34.45 3.82
N GLU A 485 -12.12 -35.22 3.07
CA GLU A 485 -13.04 -34.69 2.04
C GLU A 485 -14.01 -33.65 2.58
N LYS A 486 -14.53 -33.84 3.81
CA LYS A 486 -15.43 -32.89 4.44
C LYS A 486 -14.73 -31.56 4.70
N TYR A 487 -13.51 -31.57 5.25
CA TYR A 487 -12.73 -30.37 5.49
C TYR A 487 -12.44 -29.62 4.18
N ILE A 488 -12.07 -30.32 3.11
CA ILE A 488 -11.82 -29.74 1.79
C ILE A 488 -13.09 -29.08 1.23
N SER A 489 -14.24 -29.73 1.38
CA SER A 489 -15.54 -29.19 0.96
C SER A 489 -15.93 -27.94 1.75
N ASP A 490 -15.80 -27.99 3.09
CA ASP A 490 -16.08 -26.86 3.98
C ASP A 490 -15.16 -25.67 3.67
N TYR A 491 -13.86 -25.93 3.43
CA TYR A 491 -12.89 -24.93 3.00
C TYR A 491 -13.28 -24.26 1.69
N LYS A 492 -13.57 -25.04 0.64
CA LYS A 492 -13.97 -24.51 -0.67
C LYS A 492 -15.26 -23.69 -0.58
N SER A 493 -16.24 -24.16 0.20
CA SER A 493 -17.49 -23.45 0.46
C SER A 493 -17.23 -22.10 1.15
N LEU A 494 -16.41 -22.10 2.19
CA LEU A 494 -16.05 -20.90 2.94
C LEU A 494 -15.30 -19.89 2.05
N MET A 495 -14.28 -20.33 1.31
CA MET A 495 -13.50 -19.47 0.42
C MET A 495 -14.36 -18.86 -0.69
N THR A 496 -15.26 -19.64 -1.30
CA THR A 496 -16.20 -19.14 -2.33
C THR A 496 -17.16 -18.10 -1.76
N GLN A 497 -17.51 -18.19 -0.48
CA GLN A 497 -18.36 -17.17 0.15
C GLN A 497 -17.60 -15.86 0.44
N ILE A 498 -16.34 -15.94 0.88
CA ILE A 498 -15.57 -14.76 1.31
C ILE A 498 -14.93 -14.05 0.12
N PHE A 499 -14.37 -14.84 -0.80
CA PHE A 499 -13.65 -14.39 -1.99
C PHE A 499 -14.29 -14.97 -3.27
N PRO A 500 -15.59 -14.70 -3.55
CA PRO A 500 -16.33 -15.31 -4.66
C PRO A 500 -15.77 -14.93 -6.03
N MET A 501 -15.37 -13.68 -6.19
CA MET A 501 -15.00 -13.11 -7.49
C MET A 501 -13.51 -13.25 -7.75
N ARG A 502 -13.15 -13.36 -9.03
CA ARG A 502 -11.76 -13.33 -9.50
C ARG A 502 -11.13 -11.96 -9.25
N CYS A 503 -9.85 -11.94 -8.87
CA CYS A 503 -9.05 -10.72 -8.71
C CYS A 503 -8.20 -10.42 -9.95
N GLY A 504 -7.48 -9.29 -9.96
CA GLY A 504 -6.63 -8.85 -11.08
C GLY A 504 -5.47 -9.79 -11.45
N PHE A 505 -5.20 -10.83 -10.65
CA PHE A 505 -4.23 -11.89 -10.96
C PHE A 505 -4.84 -13.05 -11.77
N GLU A 506 -6.16 -13.12 -11.87
CA GLU A 506 -6.90 -14.22 -12.50
C GLU A 506 -7.60 -13.82 -13.81
N ILE A 507 -7.70 -12.52 -14.05
CA ILE A 507 -8.27 -11.93 -15.26
C ILE A 507 -7.21 -11.05 -15.93
N ASN A 508 -7.35 -10.82 -17.23
CA ASN A 508 -6.52 -9.83 -17.89
C ASN A 508 -6.91 -8.45 -17.34
N GLU A 509 -5.94 -7.70 -16.80
CA GLU A 509 -6.17 -6.39 -16.17
C GLU A 509 -6.90 -5.44 -17.14
N VAL A 510 -8.00 -4.84 -16.67
CA VAL A 510 -8.65 -3.70 -17.31
C VAL A 510 -8.38 -2.50 -16.41
N SER A 511 -7.39 -1.70 -16.78
CA SER A 511 -6.94 -0.54 -16.02
C SER A 511 -8.01 0.56 -15.96
N TRP A 512 -8.25 1.12 -14.78
CA TRP A 512 -9.10 2.30 -14.56
C TRP A 512 -8.36 3.61 -14.88
N CYS A 513 -7.35 3.57 -15.74
CA CYS A 513 -6.53 4.73 -16.07
C CYS A 513 -6.60 5.06 -17.54
N SER A 514 -6.86 6.33 -17.83
CA SER A 514 -6.62 6.91 -19.15
C SER A 514 -5.13 7.13 -19.42
N VAL A 515 -4.32 7.32 -18.36
CA VAL A 515 -2.87 7.49 -18.41
C VAL A 515 -2.23 6.70 -17.28
N ARG A 516 -1.29 5.81 -17.60
CA ARG A 516 -0.53 5.03 -16.62
C ARG A 516 0.85 5.61 -16.46
N MET A 517 1.26 5.84 -15.22
CA MET A 517 2.56 6.42 -14.90
C MET A 517 3.30 5.55 -13.87
N SER A 518 4.48 5.06 -14.26
CA SER A 518 5.39 4.38 -13.33
C SER A 518 6.28 5.42 -12.67
N LYS A 519 6.71 5.21 -11.43
CA LYS A 519 7.39 6.24 -10.62
C LYS A 519 8.63 5.69 -9.95
N THR A 520 9.73 6.46 -9.94
CA THR A 520 10.93 6.17 -9.18
C THR A 520 11.42 7.39 -8.43
N ILE A 521 11.73 7.22 -7.14
CA ILE A 521 12.39 8.23 -6.31
C ILE A 521 13.90 8.00 -6.41
N MET A 522 14.63 8.99 -6.91
CA MET A 522 16.08 9.05 -6.88
C MET A 522 16.52 9.62 -5.54
N ALA A 523 17.09 8.79 -4.67
CA ALA A 523 17.47 9.18 -3.33
C ALA A 523 18.91 8.80 -2.98
N TYR A 524 19.45 9.53 -2.01
CA TYR A 524 20.70 9.21 -1.34
C TYR A 524 20.43 8.77 0.10
N LYS A 525 21.26 7.86 0.62
CA LYS A 525 21.11 7.32 1.99
C LYS A 525 21.04 8.41 3.06
N THR A 526 21.76 9.51 2.89
CA THR A 526 21.74 10.67 3.81
C THR A 526 20.39 11.39 3.88
N ARG A 527 19.57 11.29 2.82
CA ARG A 527 18.22 11.87 2.73
C ARG A 527 17.12 10.82 2.63
N ALA A 528 17.41 9.58 3.02
CA ALA A 528 16.43 8.49 3.07
C ALA A 528 15.17 8.84 3.88
N HIS A 529 15.30 9.72 4.88
CA HIS A 529 14.18 10.21 5.70
C HIS A 529 13.11 11.01 4.91
N ARG A 530 13.42 11.46 3.68
CA ARG A 530 12.49 12.19 2.79
C ARG A 530 11.57 11.28 1.98
N ILE A 531 11.96 10.03 1.76
CA ILE A 531 11.21 9.07 0.95
C ILE A 531 9.77 8.89 1.45
N PRO A 532 9.50 8.73 2.77
CA PRO A 532 8.13 8.64 3.28
C PRO A 532 7.27 9.85 2.93
N TYR A 533 7.83 11.07 2.98
CA TYR A 533 7.09 12.28 2.58
C TYR A 533 6.77 12.26 1.09
N ILE A 534 7.72 11.95 0.22
CA ILE A 534 7.48 11.93 -1.23
C ILE A 534 6.41 10.87 -1.58
N ARG A 535 6.54 9.64 -1.06
CA ARG A 535 5.54 8.58 -1.27
C ARG A 535 4.17 8.91 -0.68
N ARG A 536 4.11 9.70 0.41
CA ARG A 536 2.85 10.26 0.93
C ARG A 536 2.17 11.17 -0.09
N MET A 537 2.93 11.86 -0.93
CA MET A 537 2.39 12.83 -1.90
C MET A 537 2.10 12.23 -3.27
N ILE A 538 2.94 11.29 -3.74
CA ILE A 538 2.81 10.73 -5.10
C ILE A 538 2.34 9.27 -5.14
N GLY A 539 2.21 8.61 -3.98
CA GLY A 539 1.75 7.23 -3.85
C GLY A 539 2.89 6.25 -4.06
N ASP A 540 2.56 5.06 -4.58
CA ASP A 540 3.56 4.03 -4.81
C ASP A 540 4.59 4.48 -5.86
N ALA A 541 5.86 4.34 -5.52
CA ALA A 541 7.01 4.70 -6.35
C ALA A 541 8.22 3.84 -5.97
N ALA A 542 8.85 3.20 -6.94
CA ALA A 542 10.10 2.49 -6.67
C ALA A 542 11.16 3.46 -6.11
N VAL A 543 12.19 2.93 -5.46
CA VAL A 543 13.23 3.75 -4.82
C VAL A 543 14.59 3.27 -5.29
N SER A 544 15.35 4.17 -5.91
CA SER A 544 16.79 4.00 -6.10
C SER A 544 17.52 4.72 -4.98
N LEU A 545 18.08 3.98 -4.04
CA LEU A 545 18.76 4.53 -2.86
C LEU A 545 20.28 4.32 -2.99
N ASP A 546 21.00 5.35 -3.39
CA ASP A 546 22.47 5.33 -3.48
C ASP A 546 23.10 5.51 -2.09
N ASP A 547 24.01 4.62 -1.73
CA ASP A 547 24.82 4.69 -0.51
C ASP A 547 26.11 5.52 -0.69
N GLY A 548 26.29 6.11 -1.87
CA GLY A 548 27.41 6.97 -2.26
C GLY A 548 28.37 6.32 -3.27
N ARG A 549 28.10 5.08 -3.69
CA ARG A 549 28.98 4.34 -4.62
C ARG A 549 28.66 4.57 -6.10
N TRP A 550 27.42 4.94 -6.42
CA TRP A 550 27.01 5.08 -7.82
C TRP A 550 27.30 6.48 -8.35
N GLY A 551 27.10 7.50 -7.53
CA GLY A 551 27.17 8.89 -7.96
C GLY A 551 25.98 9.28 -8.84
N LEU A 552 25.96 10.54 -9.28
CA LEU A 552 24.78 11.16 -9.91
C LEU A 552 24.29 10.42 -11.15
N TRP A 553 25.17 10.21 -12.14
CA TRP A 553 24.78 9.61 -13.42
C TRP A 553 24.25 8.18 -13.27
N GLU A 554 24.98 7.32 -12.57
CA GLU A 554 24.62 5.91 -12.44
C GLU A 554 23.33 5.74 -11.62
N ASN A 555 23.15 6.53 -10.54
CA ASN A 555 21.89 6.52 -9.79
C ASN A 555 20.71 7.01 -10.63
N SER A 556 20.90 8.09 -11.39
CA SER A 556 19.88 8.65 -12.29
C SER A 556 19.48 7.65 -13.38
N LYS A 557 20.46 7.03 -14.07
CA LYS A 557 20.23 5.94 -15.04
C LYS A 557 19.44 4.78 -14.45
N ARG A 558 19.80 4.32 -13.24
CA ARG A 558 19.08 3.26 -12.54
C ARG A 558 17.64 3.62 -12.24
N CYS A 559 17.32 4.89 -12.01
CA CYS A 559 15.95 5.34 -11.83
C CYS A 559 15.15 5.15 -13.12
N TRP A 560 15.67 5.67 -14.24
CA TRP A 560 15.00 5.58 -15.53
C TRP A 560 14.82 4.14 -16.01
N LEU A 561 15.81 3.26 -15.79
CA LEU A 561 15.73 1.85 -16.19
C LEU A 561 14.71 1.03 -15.36
N GLN A 562 14.12 1.60 -14.31
CA GLN A 562 13.01 0.97 -13.56
C GLN A 562 11.64 1.20 -14.21
N HIS A 563 11.59 1.84 -15.39
CA HIS A 563 10.34 2.08 -16.10
C HIS A 563 9.58 0.79 -16.43
N ASN A 564 8.27 0.93 -16.52
CA ASN A 564 7.40 -0.14 -16.99
C ASN A 564 6.92 0.18 -18.41
N LYS A 565 7.38 -0.60 -19.40
CA LYS A 565 7.01 -0.44 -20.82
C LYS A 565 5.51 -0.56 -21.08
N ALA A 566 4.76 -1.19 -20.18
CA ALA A 566 3.30 -1.25 -20.28
C ALA A 566 2.63 0.08 -19.92
N PHE A 567 3.36 1.04 -19.33
CA PHE A 567 2.82 2.32 -18.85
C PHE A 567 3.08 3.43 -19.87
N ASP A 568 2.26 4.47 -19.88
CA ASP A 568 2.39 5.58 -20.82
C ASP A 568 3.61 6.45 -20.53
N PHE A 569 3.90 6.69 -19.24
CA PHE A 569 5.02 7.50 -18.80
C PHE A 569 5.79 6.84 -17.66
N HIS A 570 7.07 7.23 -17.53
CA HIS A 570 7.84 7.05 -16.31
C HIS A 570 8.20 8.40 -15.71
N PHE A 571 8.00 8.55 -14.41
CA PHE A 571 8.26 9.75 -13.64
C PHE A 571 9.39 9.51 -12.64
N VAL A 572 10.46 10.29 -12.77
CA VAL A 572 11.58 10.29 -11.82
C VAL A 572 11.52 11.58 -11.00
N ILE A 573 11.64 11.44 -9.68
CA ILE A 573 11.63 12.56 -8.73
C ILE A 573 12.81 12.43 -7.76
N GLN A 574 13.47 13.54 -7.45
CA GLN A 574 14.59 13.58 -6.51
C GLN A 574 14.13 13.70 -5.06
N ASP A 575 14.98 13.24 -4.12
CA ASP A 575 14.70 13.18 -2.69
C ASP A 575 14.61 14.54 -1.97
N ASP A 576 15.01 15.62 -2.62
CA ASP A 576 14.90 17.01 -2.16
C ASP A 576 13.67 17.75 -2.74
N ALA A 577 12.76 17.03 -3.40
CA ALA A 577 11.52 17.60 -3.90
C ALA A 577 10.49 17.87 -2.78
N LEU A 578 9.80 19.00 -2.90
CA LEU A 578 8.54 19.34 -2.24
C LEU A 578 7.42 19.20 -3.25
N VAL A 579 6.38 18.44 -2.93
CA VAL A 579 5.28 18.13 -3.86
C VAL A 579 4.05 18.95 -3.48
N ALA A 580 3.36 19.53 -4.45
CA ALA A 580 2.10 20.22 -4.22
C ALA A 580 0.98 19.23 -3.79
N ASN A 581 0.13 19.62 -2.84
CA ASN A 581 -1.03 18.84 -2.38
C ASN A 581 -2.05 18.57 -3.50
N ASN A 582 -2.09 19.42 -4.52
CA ASN A 582 -2.97 19.27 -5.68
C ASN A 582 -2.24 18.68 -6.91
N PHE A 583 -1.05 18.08 -6.74
CA PHE A 583 -0.16 17.59 -7.81
C PHE A 583 -0.93 16.87 -8.94
N TYR A 584 -1.65 15.79 -8.61
CA TYR A 584 -2.38 15.03 -9.62
C TYR A 584 -3.53 15.81 -10.25
N CYS A 585 -4.22 16.66 -9.49
CA CYS A 585 -5.32 17.46 -10.03
C CYS A 585 -4.82 18.41 -11.15
N GLN A 586 -3.67 19.05 -10.94
CA GLN A 586 -3.09 19.92 -11.97
C GLN A 586 -2.47 19.12 -13.12
N LEU A 587 -1.86 17.98 -12.82
CA LEU A 587 -1.30 17.10 -13.85
C LEU A 587 -2.37 16.54 -14.79
N HIS A 588 -3.54 16.19 -14.25
CA HIS A 588 -4.73 15.82 -15.04
C HIS A 588 -5.11 16.93 -16.02
N LYS A 589 -5.27 18.17 -15.53
CA LYS A 589 -5.60 19.32 -16.39
C LYS A 589 -4.58 19.51 -17.50
N LEU A 590 -3.29 19.41 -17.18
CA LEU A 590 -2.22 19.52 -18.17
C LEU A 590 -2.33 18.46 -19.26
N PHE A 591 -2.56 17.20 -18.89
CA PHE A 591 -2.66 16.09 -19.84
C PHE A 591 -3.97 16.13 -20.65
N ASP A 592 -5.05 16.64 -20.08
CA ASP A 592 -6.32 16.85 -20.77
C ASP A 592 -6.19 17.97 -21.82
N GLU A 593 -5.57 19.09 -21.49
CA GLU A 593 -5.33 20.21 -22.41
C GLU A 593 -4.44 19.83 -23.59
N LEU A 594 -3.42 19.00 -23.37
CA LEU A 594 -2.54 18.49 -24.44
C LEU A 594 -3.20 17.39 -25.29
N GLY A 595 -4.28 16.78 -24.80
CA GLY A 595 -5.06 15.78 -25.51
C GLY A 595 -4.19 14.63 -26.03
N ASN A 596 -4.29 14.32 -27.33
CA ASN A 596 -3.52 13.22 -27.94
C ASN A 596 -2.02 13.52 -28.07
N SER A 597 -1.63 14.80 -28.11
CA SER A 597 -0.22 15.20 -28.29
C SER A 597 0.64 15.01 -27.02
N LYS A 598 0.04 14.61 -25.90
CA LYS A 598 0.75 14.47 -24.62
C LYS A 598 1.96 13.53 -24.67
N LYS A 599 2.00 12.56 -25.58
CA LYS A 599 3.14 11.64 -25.72
C LYS A 599 4.28 12.21 -26.59
N ASP A 600 4.08 13.36 -27.22
CA ASP A 600 5.09 14.03 -28.06
C ASP A 600 6.07 14.89 -27.24
N TYR A 601 5.93 14.87 -25.91
CA TYR A 601 6.69 15.73 -24.99
C TYR A 601 7.27 14.96 -23.82
N ALA A 602 8.39 15.46 -23.30
CA ALA A 602 8.80 15.21 -21.92
C ALA A 602 8.28 16.34 -21.03
N TYR A 603 8.18 16.06 -19.73
CA TYR A 603 7.58 17.00 -18.77
C TYR A 603 8.54 17.29 -17.65
N SER A 604 8.70 18.57 -17.29
CA SER A 604 9.35 18.97 -16.06
C SER A 604 8.31 19.60 -15.13
N MET A 605 8.13 19.01 -13.96
CA MET A 605 7.15 19.46 -12.96
C MET A 605 7.70 20.57 -12.05
N PHE A 606 8.96 20.94 -12.26
CA PHE A 606 9.67 21.98 -11.54
C PHE A 606 9.96 23.17 -12.46
N PHE A 607 9.58 24.37 -12.04
CA PHE A 607 9.83 25.60 -12.78
C PHE A 607 10.46 26.68 -11.89
N ARG A 608 11.55 27.27 -12.40
CA ARG A 608 12.19 28.46 -11.81
C ARG A 608 12.84 29.34 -12.86
N GLU A 609 12.71 30.65 -12.73
CA GLU A 609 13.48 31.58 -13.55
C GLU A 609 15.00 31.42 -13.36
N LYS A 610 15.75 31.63 -14.44
CA LYS A 610 17.22 31.59 -14.41
C LYS A 610 17.75 32.96 -13.99
N GLY A 611 18.48 33.02 -12.88
CA GLY A 611 19.03 34.28 -12.36
C GLY A 611 20.12 34.93 -13.23
N ASN A 612 20.83 34.16 -14.06
CA ASN A 612 21.86 34.70 -14.96
C ASN A 612 21.28 35.10 -16.33
N GLU A 613 20.52 36.19 -16.36
CA GLU A 613 19.90 36.71 -17.60
C GLU A 613 20.92 37.24 -18.62
N LYS A 614 22.21 37.35 -18.27
CA LYS A 614 23.26 37.70 -19.25
C LYS A 614 23.44 36.61 -20.32
N LYS A 615 23.03 35.37 -20.06
CA LYS A 615 23.00 34.31 -21.07
C LYS A 615 21.73 34.46 -21.92
N PRO A 616 21.83 34.68 -23.25
CA PRO A 616 20.64 34.91 -24.10
C PRO A 616 19.60 33.80 -24.00
N VAL A 617 20.04 32.55 -23.88
CA VAL A 617 19.16 31.38 -23.70
C VAL A 617 18.33 31.44 -22.41
N PHE A 618 18.87 32.03 -21.33
CA PHE A 618 18.19 32.16 -20.05
C PHE A 618 17.26 33.36 -20.03
N ALA A 619 17.69 34.49 -20.61
CA ALA A 619 16.81 35.63 -20.83
C ALA A 619 15.58 35.23 -21.64
N LYS A 620 15.77 34.48 -22.74
CA LYS A 620 14.66 34.04 -23.59
C LYS A 620 13.72 33.07 -22.89
N PHE A 621 14.26 32.14 -22.10
CA PHE A 621 13.46 31.23 -21.28
C PHE A 621 12.59 32.00 -20.27
N ASN A 622 13.17 32.96 -19.53
CA ASN A 622 12.43 33.77 -18.57
C ASN A 622 11.38 34.65 -19.27
N GLU A 623 11.70 35.26 -20.42
CA GLU A 623 10.76 36.07 -21.21
C GLU A 623 9.55 35.23 -21.66
N ASN A 624 9.78 34.05 -22.20
CA ASN A 624 8.71 33.13 -22.61
C ASN A 624 7.84 32.72 -21.41
N ALA A 625 8.45 32.48 -20.25
CA ALA A 625 7.71 32.10 -19.05
C ALA A 625 6.86 33.26 -18.52
N ARG A 626 7.40 34.47 -18.48
CA ARG A 626 6.66 35.70 -18.13
C ARG A 626 5.47 35.91 -19.04
N LYS A 627 5.68 35.75 -20.35
CA LYS A 627 4.59 35.85 -21.32
C LYS A 627 3.52 34.78 -21.09
N ALA A 628 3.92 33.51 -20.97
CA ALA A 628 2.99 32.40 -20.73
C ALA A 628 2.16 32.62 -19.44
N PHE A 629 2.77 33.15 -18.38
CA PHE A 629 2.06 33.52 -17.16
C PHE A 629 1.05 34.63 -17.37
N HIS A 630 1.45 35.71 -18.04
CA HIS A 630 0.54 36.81 -18.34
C HIS A 630 -0.65 36.38 -19.21
N ASP A 631 -0.42 35.42 -20.11
CA ASP A 631 -1.45 34.85 -20.98
C ASP A 631 -2.33 33.79 -20.26
N GLY A 632 -2.07 33.51 -18.99
CA GLY A 632 -2.84 32.55 -18.18
C GLY A 632 -2.61 31.08 -18.56
N ALA A 633 -1.49 30.76 -19.21
CA ALA A 633 -1.17 29.40 -19.63
C ALA A 633 -0.87 28.49 -18.42
N SER A 634 -1.29 27.23 -18.52
CA SER A 634 -1.03 26.16 -17.54
C SER A 634 0.36 25.51 -17.69
N HIS A 635 1.07 25.85 -18.77
CA HIS A 635 2.37 25.28 -19.10
C HIS A 635 3.14 26.14 -20.11
N MET A 636 4.44 25.87 -20.21
CA MET A 636 5.34 26.46 -21.22
C MET A 636 6.16 25.36 -21.91
N LYS A 637 6.45 25.55 -23.20
CA LYS A 637 7.33 24.65 -23.98
C LYS A 637 8.74 25.24 -24.10
N ASP A 638 9.77 24.40 -23.92
CA ASP A 638 11.16 24.70 -24.27
C ASP A 638 11.78 23.51 -24.99
N LYS A 639 12.83 23.74 -25.77
CA LYS A 639 13.56 22.70 -26.51
C LYS A 639 14.53 21.91 -25.62
N TYR A 640 14.93 22.47 -24.48
CA TYR A 640 15.96 21.88 -23.61
C TYR A 640 15.50 21.75 -22.16
N LEU A 641 15.98 20.70 -21.50
CA LEU A 641 15.78 20.50 -20.07
C LEU A 641 16.69 21.47 -19.30
N ARG A 642 16.10 22.24 -18.39
CA ARG A 642 16.76 23.27 -17.58
C ARG A 642 16.93 22.83 -16.13
N TYR A 643 16.06 21.95 -15.67
CA TYR A 643 15.99 21.39 -14.31
C TYR A 643 15.41 19.97 -14.35
N GLY A 644 16.12 18.99 -13.79
CA GLY A 644 15.68 17.58 -13.72
C GLY A 644 15.25 17.08 -12.34
N ILE A 645 14.71 17.95 -11.47
CA ILE A 645 14.25 17.54 -10.12
C ILE A 645 13.09 16.53 -10.21
N ALA A 646 12.17 16.72 -11.14
CA ALA A 646 10.98 15.91 -11.29
C ALA A 646 10.54 15.88 -12.76
N VAL A 647 10.83 14.77 -13.45
CA VAL A 647 10.69 14.65 -14.91
C VAL A 647 9.84 13.43 -15.27
N ALA A 648 8.89 13.60 -16.17
CA ALA A 648 8.16 12.49 -16.80
C ALA A 648 8.52 12.35 -18.28
N ILE A 649 8.77 11.14 -18.74
CA ILE A 649 9.11 10.81 -20.13
C ILE A 649 8.21 9.66 -20.62
N PRO A 650 7.74 9.67 -21.87
CA PRO A 650 7.02 8.53 -22.44
C PRO A 650 7.84 7.23 -22.31
N SER A 651 7.24 6.16 -21.76
CA SER A 651 8.02 4.97 -21.35
C SER A 651 8.73 4.27 -22.51
N ASP A 652 8.15 4.31 -23.70
CA ASP A 652 8.70 3.75 -24.94
C ASP A 652 9.95 4.49 -25.43
N GLN A 653 10.15 5.74 -24.99
CA GLN A 653 11.29 6.58 -25.37
C GLN A 653 12.49 6.44 -24.43
N ILE A 654 12.32 5.78 -23.27
CA ILE A 654 13.34 5.76 -22.21
C ILE A 654 14.58 4.98 -22.62
N ASP A 655 14.47 3.76 -23.13
CA ASP A 655 15.64 2.96 -23.50
C ASP A 655 16.51 3.68 -24.56
N PRO A 656 15.94 4.22 -25.66
CA PRO A 656 16.71 5.01 -26.63
C PRO A 656 17.34 6.28 -26.04
N ILE A 657 16.65 6.93 -25.08
CA ILE A 657 17.17 8.11 -24.39
C ILE A 657 18.38 7.74 -23.53
N ILE A 658 18.28 6.67 -22.74
CA ILE A 658 19.36 6.21 -21.86
C ILE A 658 20.56 5.74 -22.68
N GLU A 659 20.35 4.97 -23.74
CA GLU A 659 21.42 4.53 -24.64
C GLU A 659 22.21 5.71 -25.20
N HIS A 660 21.51 6.73 -25.72
CA HIS A 660 22.18 7.92 -26.24
C HIS A 660 22.86 8.73 -25.11
N ALA A 661 22.17 8.94 -23.99
CA ALA A 661 22.69 9.71 -22.87
C ALA A 661 23.95 9.07 -22.25
N GLU A 662 24.04 7.73 -22.20
CA GLU A 662 25.23 6.99 -21.78
C GLU A 662 26.42 7.27 -22.71
N SER A 663 26.18 7.36 -24.04
CA SER A 663 27.22 7.64 -25.04
C SER A 663 27.87 9.02 -24.93
N LEU A 664 27.22 9.97 -24.25
CA LEU A 664 27.69 11.36 -24.09
C LEU A 664 28.71 11.51 -22.95
N THR A 665 29.73 10.63 -22.91
CA THR A 665 30.74 10.59 -21.85
C THR A 665 31.51 11.91 -21.68
N HIS A 666 31.67 12.68 -22.75
CA HIS A 666 32.29 14.01 -22.75
C HIS A 666 31.56 15.05 -21.88
N LEU A 667 30.30 14.83 -21.52
CA LEU A 667 29.52 15.73 -20.63
C LEU A 667 29.75 15.43 -19.14
N GLY A 668 30.59 14.45 -18.80
CA GLY A 668 30.87 14.09 -17.40
C GLY A 668 29.62 13.61 -16.67
N ASN A 669 29.47 13.96 -15.39
CA ASN A 669 28.38 13.47 -14.54
C ASN A 669 27.08 14.29 -14.63
N HIS A 670 26.96 15.24 -15.57
CA HIS A 670 25.80 16.12 -15.70
C HIS A 670 24.62 15.42 -16.39
N ASP A 671 23.79 14.75 -15.61
CA ASP A 671 22.62 14.00 -16.08
C ASP A 671 21.60 14.89 -16.81
N ASP A 672 21.23 16.06 -16.27
CA ASP A 672 20.33 17.03 -16.91
C ASP A 672 20.76 17.37 -18.34
N SER A 673 22.07 17.58 -18.55
CA SER A 673 22.61 17.91 -19.87
C SER A 673 22.55 16.70 -20.81
N ARG A 674 22.93 15.52 -20.33
CA ARG A 674 22.83 14.28 -21.13
C ARG A 674 21.39 14.01 -21.57
N TYR A 675 20.43 14.09 -20.65
CA TYR A 675 19.01 13.91 -20.96
C TYR A 675 18.49 15.00 -21.89
N SER A 676 18.89 16.27 -21.69
CA SER A 676 18.48 17.33 -22.61
C SER A 676 18.93 17.10 -24.04
N HIS A 677 20.15 16.59 -24.26
CA HIS A 677 20.66 16.25 -25.59
C HIS A 677 19.93 15.03 -26.18
N ALA A 678 19.68 14.00 -25.37
CA ALA A 678 18.95 12.81 -25.79
C ALA A 678 17.49 13.10 -26.14
N LEU A 679 16.78 13.91 -25.34
CA LEU A 679 15.41 14.35 -25.63
C LEU A 679 15.34 15.14 -26.95
N ALA A 680 16.28 16.08 -27.16
CA ALA A 680 16.35 16.84 -28.40
C ALA A 680 16.60 15.93 -29.63
N ARG A 681 17.42 14.88 -29.48
CA ARG A 681 17.64 13.87 -30.53
C ARG A 681 16.36 13.08 -30.84
N GLN A 682 15.58 12.73 -29.82
CA GLN A 682 14.27 12.09 -29.98
C GLN A 682 13.15 13.05 -30.40
N LYS A 683 13.47 14.34 -30.65
CA LYS A 683 12.52 15.40 -31.00
C LYS A 683 11.43 15.63 -29.94
N LEU A 684 11.69 15.25 -28.70
CA LEU A 684 10.82 15.53 -27.56
C LEU A 684 11.14 16.91 -27.01
N SER A 685 10.22 17.86 -27.17
CA SER A 685 10.30 19.14 -26.46
C SER A 685 9.86 18.97 -25.00
N ILE A 686 10.26 19.90 -24.14
CA ILE A 686 9.98 19.86 -22.71
C ILE A 686 8.80 20.78 -22.42
N VAL A 687 7.76 20.22 -21.82
CA VAL A 687 6.63 20.95 -21.23
C VAL A 687 6.95 21.19 -19.74
N TYR A 688 7.07 22.45 -19.35
CA TYR A 688 7.17 22.87 -17.95
C TYR A 688 5.77 23.14 -17.40
N SER A 689 5.40 22.47 -16.31
CA SER A 689 4.14 22.75 -15.60
C SER A 689 4.15 24.15 -15.02
N PHE A 690 3.01 24.84 -15.08
CA PHE A 690 2.91 26.21 -14.61
C PHE A 690 1.54 26.50 -13.98
N PRO A 691 1.42 26.75 -12.65
CA PRO A 691 2.47 26.84 -11.64
C PRO A 691 3.30 25.57 -11.52
N SER A 692 4.49 25.71 -10.94
CA SER A 692 5.32 24.57 -10.58
C SER A 692 4.56 23.66 -9.63
N LEU A 693 4.50 22.37 -9.96
CA LEU A 693 3.88 21.34 -9.11
C LEU A 693 4.88 20.76 -8.10
N ILE A 694 6.16 21.05 -8.31
CA ILE A 694 7.28 20.67 -7.45
C ILE A 694 8.04 21.94 -7.04
N ASP A 695 8.50 21.98 -5.80
CA ASP A 695 9.48 22.94 -5.29
C ASP A 695 10.70 22.16 -4.74
N GLN A 696 11.76 22.84 -4.34
CA GLN A 696 12.93 22.24 -3.72
C GLN A 696 12.95 22.55 -2.22
N ASP A 697 13.21 21.55 -1.39
CA ASP A 697 13.26 21.69 0.06
C ASP A 697 14.50 22.52 0.48
N PRO A 698 14.31 23.67 1.15
CA PRO A 698 15.41 24.56 1.50
C PRO A 698 16.33 24.03 2.61
N ASP A 699 15.88 23.04 3.39
CA ASP A 699 16.64 22.46 4.50
C ASP A 699 17.49 21.27 4.03
N CYS A 700 17.35 20.84 2.77
CA CYS A 700 18.19 19.83 2.16
C CYS A 700 19.49 20.45 1.66
N THR A 701 20.58 20.28 2.43
CA THR A 701 21.93 20.53 1.89
C THR A 701 22.11 19.69 0.62
N SER A 702 22.37 20.34 -0.52
CA SER A 702 22.59 19.60 -1.77
C SER A 702 23.77 18.65 -1.56
N THR A 703 23.66 17.42 -2.05
CA THR A 703 24.75 16.41 -1.97
C THR A 703 25.98 16.83 -2.75
N HIS A 704 25.89 17.91 -3.54
CA HIS A 704 26.93 18.36 -4.46
C HIS A 704 27.57 19.71 -4.07
N THR A 705 27.00 20.48 -3.14
CA THR A 705 27.58 21.76 -2.71
C THR A 705 27.22 22.07 -1.25
N THR A 706 28.25 22.27 -0.42
CA THR A 706 28.16 22.61 1.01
C THR A 706 27.87 24.09 1.29
N SER A 707 27.48 24.91 0.30
CA SER A 707 27.47 26.37 0.51
C SER A 707 26.55 27.23 -0.38
N ARG A 708 25.39 26.73 -0.84
CA ARG A 708 24.47 27.59 -1.60
C ARG A 708 23.31 28.06 -0.73
N ASP A 709 23.03 29.36 -0.78
CA ASP A 709 21.80 29.98 -0.33
C ASP A 709 20.61 29.21 -0.91
N THR A 710 19.91 28.46 -0.07
CA THR A 710 18.85 27.54 -0.48
C THR A 710 17.56 28.27 -0.88
N GLN A 711 17.38 29.54 -0.49
CA GLN A 711 16.27 30.36 -1.00
C GLN A 711 16.37 30.59 -2.50
N ALA A 712 17.60 30.70 -3.04
CA ALA A 712 17.83 30.90 -4.47
C ALA A 712 17.49 29.67 -5.33
N LEU A 713 17.20 28.53 -4.69
CA LEU A 713 16.90 27.27 -5.37
C LEU A 713 15.41 27.01 -5.58
N ARG A 714 14.53 27.73 -4.88
CA ARG A 714 13.08 27.50 -4.88
C ARG A 714 12.39 27.84 -6.20
N ALA A 715 11.29 27.17 -6.48
CA ALA A 715 10.39 27.48 -7.57
C ALA A 715 9.92 28.94 -7.48
N THR A 716 9.85 29.61 -8.63
CA THR A 716 9.40 31.01 -8.68
C THR A 716 7.89 31.13 -8.43
N TRP A 717 7.15 30.11 -8.89
CA TRP A 717 5.71 29.99 -8.72
C TRP A 717 5.38 28.56 -8.30
N PHE A 718 5.00 28.36 -7.04
CA PHE A 718 4.67 27.04 -6.51
C PHE A 718 3.18 26.99 -6.17
N SER A 719 2.49 25.93 -6.62
CA SER A 719 1.02 25.86 -6.49
C SER A 719 0.52 26.02 -5.05
N ASP A 720 1.31 25.61 -4.07
CA ASP A 720 0.94 25.65 -2.65
C ASP A 720 1.79 26.65 -1.83
N GLY A 721 2.57 27.50 -2.50
CA GLY A 721 3.54 28.40 -1.87
C GLY A 721 3.29 29.88 -2.11
N PRO A 722 4.01 30.75 -1.37
CA PRO A 722 4.04 32.17 -1.68
C PRO A 722 4.65 32.40 -3.07
N ASN A 723 3.89 33.08 -3.91
CA ASN A 723 4.14 33.17 -5.34
C ASN A 723 4.79 34.51 -5.69
N GLY A 724 6.04 34.46 -6.18
CA GLY A 724 6.94 35.61 -6.21
C GLY A 724 6.88 36.50 -7.46
N PHE A 725 6.08 36.15 -8.47
CA PHE A 725 6.13 36.80 -9.78
C PHE A 725 5.77 38.29 -9.76
N ILE A 726 5.00 38.75 -8.77
CA ILE A 726 4.54 40.14 -8.65
C ILE A 726 5.58 41.04 -7.97
N LYS A 727 6.63 40.49 -7.32
CA LYS A 727 7.73 41.32 -6.81
C LYS A 727 8.77 41.54 -7.91
N GLY A 728 8.37 42.29 -8.92
CA GLY A 728 9.30 42.86 -9.90
C GLY A 728 10.42 43.62 -9.18
N LYS A 729 11.61 43.62 -9.77
CA LYS A 729 12.86 44.26 -9.29
C LYS A 729 12.79 45.79 -9.04
N ASN A 730 11.61 46.38 -8.84
CA ASN A 730 11.40 47.80 -8.54
C ASN A 730 10.61 48.02 -7.23
N ALA A 731 10.89 47.26 -6.17
CA ALA A 731 10.34 47.51 -4.84
C ALA A 731 11.40 47.47 -3.72
N GLN A 732 12.62 47.93 -4.02
CA GLN A 732 13.59 48.39 -3.03
C GLN A 732 13.96 49.85 -3.31
N ALA A 733 12.96 50.72 -3.26
CA ALA A 733 13.14 52.15 -3.02
C ALA A 733 11.80 52.70 -2.54
N GLY A 734 11.73 53.10 -1.27
CA GLY A 734 10.62 53.86 -0.70
C GLY A 734 9.62 53.04 0.11
N GLN A 735 9.96 52.77 1.37
CA GLN A 735 9.14 53.15 2.53
C GLN A 735 9.95 52.84 3.79
N SER A 736 10.86 53.77 4.10
CA SER A 736 11.31 54.00 5.46
C SER A 736 10.51 55.17 6.03
N ALA A 737 10.00 54.96 7.24
CA ALA A 737 9.56 55.96 8.21
C ALA A 737 8.21 56.67 7.98
N ASN A 738 7.55 56.88 9.13
CA ASN A 738 6.37 57.71 9.44
C ASN A 738 5.02 56.97 9.30
N ASP A 739 4.17 56.80 10.31
CA ASP A 739 4.01 57.54 11.55
C ASP A 739 3.46 56.69 12.71
N HIS A 740 3.77 57.18 13.90
CA HIS A 740 3.21 56.86 15.21
C HIS A 740 1.73 57.28 15.35
N GLU A 741 1.07 56.67 16.36
CA GLU A 741 -0.10 57.13 17.13
C GLU A 741 -1.53 56.91 16.58
N SER A 742 -2.21 55.89 17.18
CA SER A 742 -3.39 55.94 18.07
C SER A 742 -4.36 57.15 18.03
N PRO A 743 -5.66 57.00 18.39
CA PRO A 743 -6.22 56.12 19.44
C PRO A 743 -6.71 54.74 18.98
#